data_AF-A0AAW2EUI9-F1
#
_entry.id   AF-A0AAW2EUI9-F1
#
_cell.length_a   1.000
_cell.length_b   1.000
_cell.length_c   1.000
_cell.angle_alpha   90.00
_cell.angle_beta   90.00
_cell.angle_gamma   90.00
#
_symmetry.space_group_name_H-M   'P 1'
#
loop_
_entity.id
_entity.type
_entity.pdbx_description
1 polymer ?
#
loop_
_entity_poly.entity_id
_entity_poly.type
_entity_poly.pdbx_seq_one_letter_code
_entity_poly.pdbx_strand_id
1 'polypeptide(L)'
;MHGSSLKRRSSSNPVRISIIDREDKSLTGRPDRRTQTLKSKKISIGESSHIPRPRFRSSSCDRAGSLGRKSCLKVTGKTPLKATTPITPSRSSNRLLPNIVLTASTSRHHAQLAAGRSPSGERNVGAKGPRKDTRPLGDKMYQIDLLHKIDSYFNLIQCSIMLNSNHSLKPITLKMFVEVSGFLLQNFIIKHELTTTNYIEELPKYAKKLHYPGVINKSWLKTANAMHSWPYVLGWIGWLVEICQVKESALNIYQIETLPFIGSDQQSQSLSLELQALLESYTAWNDEKLEEEAEILQQYLDKILIHQGVTEEDMNQAHREMEEEEIKLQMHEEESQNLDETIKHLQQKIASLQTKESQKLNDIKTMDNDINKLSAETNQLEAEYVALNKQIQIGNSDYEKLIRTVKHQPVSKSVIKNIDKQCIEVQNYIHQFDEHLKDYEKELYILDLKFANVNSDLNKAILSYNKQVFMHIDNDVGLNFDELKLPEKEFLNPQMIEEMKERASLIIMFKDKLKNQNDEVESLIHSNTIQLKEMQEKVKSSLDENKLTEEMNYVNEKRENAKKEKAKLTKQIESLRSEIKEMQSTLPDIQAADLELEEAQDKLDAVERRKLFLEQAAKRFFAEFYKVIGEHRQELHNILEKDGTK
;
A
#
# COMPACT_ATOMS: atom_id res chain seq x y z
N MET A 1 -45.08 -35.05 14.57
CA MET A 1 -45.95 -36.21 14.25
C MET A 1 -45.37 -36.94 13.04
N HIS A 2 -46.02 -37.99 12.54
CA HIS A 2 -45.43 -39.01 11.65
C HIS A 2 -45.03 -38.57 10.23
N GLY A 3 -44.13 -39.35 9.64
CA GLY A 3 -44.26 -39.84 8.25
C GLY A 3 -43.31 -39.20 7.25
N SER A 4 -42.19 -39.81 6.82
CA SER A 4 -42.08 -41.07 6.06
C SER A 4 -42.90 -41.05 4.75
N SER A 5 -42.37 -40.51 3.65
CA SER A 5 -41.48 -41.19 2.66
C SER A 5 -42.20 -42.12 1.67
N LEU A 6 -41.89 -42.01 0.35
CA LEU A 6 -41.31 -43.10 -0.49
C LEU A 6 -41.47 -42.91 -2.03
N LYS A 7 -40.39 -43.23 -2.76
CA LYS A 7 -40.33 -43.98 -4.07
C LYS A 7 -40.81 -43.36 -5.41
N ARG A 8 -39.84 -43.30 -6.36
CA ARG A 8 -39.85 -43.89 -7.74
C ARG A 8 -40.69 -43.16 -8.83
N ARG A 9 -40.42 -43.29 -10.16
CA ARG A 9 -39.38 -44.02 -10.94
C ARG A 9 -39.21 -43.49 -12.40
N SER A 10 -38.04 -43.74 -12.98
CA SER A 10 -37.77 -44.21 -14.37
C SER A 10 -38.15 -43.41 -15.65
N SER A 11 -37.12 -43.13 -16.47
CA SER A 11 -37.04 -43.26 -17.97
C SER A 11 -37.94 -42.35 -18.86
N SER A 12 -37.66 -42.08 -20.14
CA SER A 12 -36.82 -42.77 -21.14
C SER A 12 -36.16 -41.81 -22.16
N ASN A 13 -35.13 -42.28 -22.87
CA ASN A 13 -34.56 -41.65 -24.09
C ASN A 13 -35.36 -42.13 -25.35
N PRO A 14 -35.35 -41.44 -26.51
CA PRO A 14 -34.38 -41.83 -27.56
C PRO A 14 -33.94 -40.78 -28.62
N VAL A 15 -32.63 -40.75 -28.91
CA VAL A 15 -31.95 -40.96 -30.23
C VAL A 15 -32.53 -40.34 -31.53
N ARG A 16 -31.72 -39.50 -32.23
CA ARG A 16 -31.42 -39.44 -33.70
C ARG A 16 -30.73 -38.08 -34.05
N ILE A 17 -29.98 -37.85 -35.15
CA ILE A 17 -29.10 -38.69 -36.01
C ILE A 17 -28.05 -37.78 -36.72
N SER A 18 -27.06 -38.37 -37.42
CA SER A 18 -25.88 -37.79 -38.13
C SER A 18 -26.07 -36.61 -39.12
N ILE A 19 -24.97 -35.87 -39.38
CA ILE A 19 -24.37 -35.44 -40.69
C ILE A 19 -23.22 -34.43 -40.36
N ILE A 20 -21.94 -34.55 -40.77
CA ILE A 20 -21.26 -34.72 -42.08
C ILE A 20 -21.09 -33.40 -42.85
N ASP A 21 -19.87 -32.86 -42.85
CA ASP A 21 -19.06 -32.56 -44.05
C ASP A 21 -17.59 -32.32 -43.60
N ARG A 22 -16.57 -33.01 -44.16
CA ARG A 22 -15.78 -32.70 -45.38
C ARG A 22 -14.99 -31.39 -45.22
N GLU A 23 -13.70 -31.23 -45.54
CA GLU A 23 -12.60 -31.94 -46.20
C GLU A 23 -11.38 -30.95 -46.01
N ASP A 24 -10.10 -31.14 -46.37
CA ASP A 24 -9.45 -31.98 -47.37
C ASP A 24 -7.91 -32.08 -47.12
N LYS A 25 -7.25 -33.14 -47.66
CA LYS A 25 -5.78 -33.29 -47.91
C LYS A 25 -4.75 -33.11 -46.76
N SER A 26 -3.47 -33.48 -46.85
CA SER A 26 -2.70 -34.60 -47.48
C SER A 26 -1.20 -34.41 -47.08
N LEU A 27 -0.21 -35.32 -47.21
CA LEU A 27 -0.09 -36.79 -47.27
C LEU A 27 1.39 -37.18 -46.97
N THR A 28 1.75 -38.48 -46.96
CA THR A 28 3.14 -39.05 -46.86
C THR A 28 3.84 -38.91 -45.48
N GLY A 29 4.88 -39.67 -45.12
CA GLY A 29 5.50 -40.87 -45.72
C GLY A 29 6.81 -41.27 -45.01
N ARG A 30 7.00 -42.56 -44.67
CA ARG A 30 8.26 -43.17 -44.15
C ARG A 30 9.05 -43.82 -45.33
N PRO A 31 10.21 -44.54 -45.18
CA PRO A 31 10.98 -44.96 -43.98
C PRO A 31 12.54 -45.01 -44.09
N ASP A 32 13.17 -45.51 -43.00
CA ASP A 32 14.18 -46.63 -42.97
C ASP A 32 15.65 -46.43 -42.48
N ARG A 33 16.15 -47.53 -41.87
CA ARG A 33 17.54 -47.95 -41.47
C ARG A 33 18.31 -47.33 -40.27
N ARG A 34 19.32 -48.10 -39.82
CA ARG A 34 19.84 -48.23 -38.42
C ARG A 34 21.09 -49.14 -38.33
N THR A 35 22.01 -48.87 -37.40
CA THR A 35 23.07 -49.80 -36.85
C THR A 35 23.26 -49.51 -35.35
N GLN A 36 23.16 -50.50 -34.42
CA GLN A 36 24.19 -51.41 -33.87
C GLN A 36 25.32 -50.69 -33.08
N THR A 37 25.81 -51.17 -31.92
CA THR A 37 25.70 -52.44 -31.13
C THR A 37 25.36 -52.15 -29.63
N LEU A 38 25.46 -52.98 -28.56
CA LEU A 38 25.78 -54.42 -28.33
C LEU A 38 24.98 -55.03 -27.13
N LYS A 39 25.57 -55.23 -25.92
CA LYS A 39 25.04 -55.89 -24.70
C LYS A 39 25.55 -55.11 -23.44
N SER A 40 24.97 -55.13 -22.23
CA SER A 40 24.25 -56.21 -21.51
C SER A 40 23.31 -55.74 -20.36
N LYS A 41 22.53 -56.72 -19.82
CA LYS A 41 21.80 -56.78 -18.52
C LYS A 41 20.53 -55.95 -18.26
N LYS A 42 19.46 -56.71 -17.95
CA LYS A 42 18.17 -56.39 -17.31
C LYS A 42 17.13 -55.59 -18.11
N ILE A 43 15.88 -55.75 -17.66
CA ILE A 43 14.62 -55.46 -18.34
C ILE A 43 13.76 -54.59 -17.42
N SER A 44 13.14 -53.52 -17.94
CA SER A 44 11.71 -53.23 -17.70
C SER A 44 11.18 -52.06 -18.55
N ILE A 45 9.89 -52.17 -18.92
CA ILE A 45 8.95 -51.06 -19.16
C ILE A 45 8.80 -50.31 -17.80
N GLY A 46 8.66 -48.99 -17.66
CA GLY A 46 7.97 -47.98 -18.46
C GLY A 46 6.81 -47.41 -17.61
N GLU A 47 6.63 -46.10 -17.59
CA GLU A 47 5.53 -45.35 -16.93
C GLU A 47 5.28 -45.67 -15.43
N SER A 48 5.93 -44.94 -14.52
CA SER A 48 5.43 -43.67 -13.92
C SER A 48 4.43 -43.83 -12.76
N SER A 49 4.92 -43.80 -11.51
CA SER A 49 4.12 -43.43 -10.34
C SER A 49 4.99 -42.91 -9.16
N HIS A 50 4.33 -42.23 -8.24
CA HIS A 50 4.78 -41.30 -7.19
C HIS A 50 5.86 -41.71 -6.15
N ILE A 51 6.68 -40.71 -5.73
CA ILE A 51 6.93 -40.19 -4.32
C ILE A 51 7.44 -41.22 -3.25
N PRO A 52 8.46 -40.93 -2.39
CA PRO A 52 8.69 -39.66 -1.64
C PRO A 52 10.16 -39.14 -1.45
N ARG A 53 10.23 -38.05 -0.65
CA ARG A 53 11.36 -37.39 0.08
C ARG A 53 12.39 -38.36 0.76
N PRO A 54 13.58 -37.93 1.29
CA PRO A 54 14.02 -36.54 1.57
C PRO A 54 15.53 -36.16 1.35
N ARG A 55 15.79 -34.83 1.36
CA ARG A 55 16.97 -34.07 1.88
C ARG A 55 18.43 -34.32 1.39
N PHE A 56 19.11 -33.16 1.31
CA PHE A 56 20.56 -32.86 1.51
C PHE A 56 21.59 -33.01 0.36
N ARG A 57 22.32 -31.89 0.11
CA ARG A 57 23.79 -31.73 -0.07
C ARG A 57 24.51 -32.72 -1.03
N SER A 58 25.27 -32.32 -2.06
CA SER A 58 26.17 -31.16 -2.24
C SER A 58 26.73 -31.10 -3.68
N SER A 59 27.38 -29.99 -4.08
CA SER A 59 28.54 -29.89 -5.01
C SER A 59 28.37 -30.38 -6.47
N SER A 60 29.14 -29.92 -7.48
CA SER A 60 30.32 -29.01 -7.53
C SER A 60 30.19 -27.99 -8.68
N CYS A 61 30.95 -26.88 -8.71
CA CYS A 61 32.17 -26.65 -9.53
C CYS A 61 32.13 -27.27 -10.95
N ASP A 62 32.51 -26.59 -12.04
CA ASP A 62 33.23 -25.30 -12.26
C ASP A 62 32.89 -24.82 -13.71
N ARG A 63 33.30 -23.70 -14.34
CA ARG A 63 34.23 -22.53 -14.16
C ARG A 63 33.72 -21.42 -15.14
N ALA A 64 34.23 -20.19 -15.32
CA ALA A 64 35.29 -19.35 -14.76
C ALA A 64 34.85 -17.86 -14.90
N GLY A 65 35.11 -16.95 -13.94
CA GLY A 65 36.25 -16.01 -14.03
C GLY A 65 35.75 -14.55 -14.17
N SER A 66 36.47 -13.49 -13.76
CA SER A 66 37.81 -13.42 -13.16
C SER A 66 38.04 -12.10 -12.39
N LEU A 67 38.75 -12.16 -11.25
CA LEU A 67 39.44 -11.06 -10.51
C LEU A 67 38.62 -9.82 -10.03
N GLY A 68 38.75 -9.34 -8.78
CA GLY A 68 39.38 -9.92 -7.58
C GLY A 68 39.75 -8.91 -6.48
N ARG A 69 39.73 -9.36 -5.21
CA ARG A 69 40.61 -9.02 -4.05
C ARG A 69 40.82 -7.53 -3.66
N LYS A 70 40.84 -7.11 -2.38
CA LYS A 70 41.17 -7.81 -1.11
C LYS A 70 40.60 -7.03 0.11
N SER A 71 40.64 -7.64 1.30
CA SER A 71 40.20 -7.07 2.59
C SER A 71 41.36 -6.59 3.49
N CYS A 72 41.06 -5.72 4.46
CA CYS A 72 41.77 -5.66 5.75
C CYS A 72 40.93 -4.93 6.85
N LEU A 73 41.19 -5.27 8.12
CA LEU A 73 40.56 -4.73 9.33
C LEU A 73 41.65 -4.20 10.28
N LYS A 74 41.39 -3.13 11.06
CA LYS A 74 41.47 -3.07 12.56
C LYS A 74 41.81 -1.70 13.20
N VAL A 75 40.96 -1.32 14.18
CA VAL A 75 41.31 -0.90 15.57
C VAL A 75 41.86 0.52 15.89
N THR A 76 40.94 1.35 16.42
CA THR A 76 41.04 2.35 17.53
C THR A 76 42.12 3.44 17.60
N GLY A 77 41.68 4.70 17.75
CA GLY A 77 42.46 5.85 18.25
C GLY A 77 41.54 6.93 18.86
N LYS A 78 41.88 7.45 20.05
CA LYS A 78 40.99 8.26 20.93
C LYS A 78 40.72 9.70 20.45
N THR A 79 39.63 10.28 20.98
CA THR A 79 39.19 11.71 20.96
C THR A 79 40.26 12.70 21.51
N PRO A 80 40.17 14.05 21.27
CA PRO A 80 38.93 14.86 21.41
C PRO A 80 38.73 16.18 20.59
N LEU A 81 37.50 16.71 20.69
CA LEU A 81 37.09 18.14 20.71
C LEU A 81 37.55 19.12 19.61
N LYS A 82 36.63 19.47 18.68
CA LYS A 82 35.84 20.73 18.71
C LYS A 82 34.90 20.84 17.48
N ALA A 83 33.79 21.56 17.64
CA ALA A 83 32.88 21.91 16.55
C ALA A 83 33.00 23.40 16.18
N THR A 84 32.85 23.72 14.89
CA THR A 84 32.64 25.09 14.36
C THR A 84 31.68 25.02 13.18
N THR A 85 30.80 26.01 13.05
CA THR A 85 29.74 26.07 12.03
C THR A 85 30.25 26.67 10.71
N PRO A 86 29.67 26.28 9.55
CA PRO A 86 30.02 26.87 8.26
C PRO A 86 29.35 28.24 8.04
N ILE A 87 29.96 29.05 7.17
CA ILE A 87 29.56 30.43 6.86
C ILE A 87 28.91 30.49 5.46
N THR A 88 27.88 31.32 5.28
CA THR A 88 27.23 31.60 3.99
C THR A 88 27.98 32.68 3.16
N PRO A 89 27.95 32.61 1.82
CA PRO A 89 28.84 33.40 0.96
C PRO A 89 28.30 34.79 0.58
N SER A 90 29.19 35.67 0.10
CA SER A 90 28.83 37.01 -0.40
C SER A 90 29.35 37.31 -1.82
N ARG A 91 28.45 37.83 -2.66
CA ARG A 91 28.67 38.57 -3.93
C ARG A 91 27.30 39.11 -4.39
N SER A 92 27.18 40.17 -5.18
CA SER A 92 28.20 40.96 -5.90
C SER A 92 27.82 42.45 -5.97
N SER A 93 28.76 43.29 -6.41
CA SER A 93 28.54 44.72 -6.65
C SER A 93 27.90 44.95 -8.03
N ASN A 94 27.11 46.02 -8.14
CA ASN A 94 27.06 46.80 -9.37
C ASN A 94 27.40 48.27 -9.07
N ARG A 95 27.87 48.98 -10.09
CA ARG A 95 28.52 50.30 -10.03
C ARG A 95 28.18 51.05 -11.30
N LEU A 96 27.91 52.35 -11.23
CA LEU A 96 28.25 53.28 -12.32
C LEU A 96 28.40 54.72 -11.82
N LEU A 97 29.13 55.49 -12.62
CA LEU A 97 29.76 56.80 -12.39
C LEU A 97 28.87 57.93 -12.98
N PRO A 98 29.18 59.26 -12.86
CA PRO A 98 30.53 59.82 -12.77
C PRO A 98 30.83 61.06 -11.89
N ASN A 99 32.12 61.17 -11.57
CA ASN A 99 32.99 62.36 -11.48
C ASN A 99 32.40 63.77 -11.21
N ILE A 100 32.99 64.44 -10.22
CA ILE A 100 33.99 65.50 -10.43
C ILE A 100 34.89 65.58 -9.18
N VAL A 101 36.12 66.11 -9.29
CA VAL A 101 37.11 66.17 -8.21
C VAL A 101 37.85 67.52 -8.22
N LEU A 102 38.36 67.91 -7.04
CA LEU A 102 39.42 68.88 -6.76
C LEU A 102 39.07 70.36 -6.47
N THR A 103 39.46 70.73 -5.24
CA THR A 103 40.28 71.91 -4.84
C THR A 103 39.70 73.33 -4.63
N ALA A 104 39.96 73.80 -3.40
CA ALA A 104 40.61 75.06 -3.04
C ALA A 104 39.82 76.40 -2.96
N SER A 105 39.63 76.81 -1.69
CA SER A 105 40.09 78.09 -1.12
C SER A 105 39.23 79.38 -1.17
N THR A 106 39.34 80.11 -0.05
CA THR A 106 39.18 81.58 0.12
C THR A 106 37.82 82.30 -0.02
N SER A 107 37.09 82.27 1.11
CA SER A 107 36.94 83.45 2.00
C SER A 107 35.62 84.26 2.04
N ARG A 108 35.33 84.72 3.27
CA ARG A 108 34.64 85.97 3.70
C ARG A 108 33.10 86.10 3.69
N HIS A 109 32.59 86.00 4.94
CA HIS A 109 31.70 86.96 5.63
C HIS A 109 30.16 86.91 5.45
N HIS A 110 29.49 86.89 6.62
CA HIS A 110 28.08 87.21 6.91
C HIS A 110 26.97 86.31 6.28
N ALA A 111 25.87 85.98 6.96
CA ALA A 111 25.57 86.00 8.40
C ALA A 111 24.30 85.14 8.72
N GLN A 112 24.06 84.93 10.02
CA GLN A 112 22.74 84.78 10.67
C GLN A 112 21.94 83.44 10.60
N LEU A 113 21.18 83.25 11.69
CA LEU A 113 19.97 82.42 11.86
C LEU A 113 20.09 80.89 11.72
N ALA A 114 20.62 80.25 12.76
CA ALA A 114 20.29 78.85 13.09
C ALA A 114 19.01 78.81 13.95
N ALA A 115 17.92 78.29 13.38
CA ALA A 115 16.66 78.07 14.11
C ALA A 115 16.58 76.66 14.71
N GLY A 116 15.91 76.52 15.85
CA GLY A 116 15.24 75.29 16.29
C GLY A 116 16.08 74.02 16.43
N ARG A 117 16.87 73.89 17.51
CA ARG A 117 17.16 72.58 18.13
C ARG A 117 16.96 72.65 19.65
N SER A 118 16.12 71.76 20.15
CA SER A 118 15.79 71.66 21.58
C SER A 118 17.01 71.18 22.41
N PRO A 119 17.20 71.66 23.64
CA PRO A 119 18.38 71.34 24.47
C PRO A 119 18.26 69.96 25.15
N SER A 120 18.23 68.88 24.37
CA SER A 120 18.07 67.52 24.90
C SER A 120 19.40 66.79 25.16
N GLY A 121 19.67 66.50 26.43
CA GLY A 121 20.32 65.26 26.88
C GLY A 121 21.84 65.07 26.69
N GLU A 122 22.44 65.49 25.57
CA GLU A 122 23.81 65.10 25.18
C GLU A 122 24.93 65.78 26.00
N ARG A 123 25.13 65.26 27.21
CA ARG A 123 26.19 65.70 28.13
C ARG A 123 27.54 65.14 27.70
N ASN A 124 28.42 66.02 27.22
CA ASN A 124 29.86 65.79 26.96
C ASN A 124 30.49 64.66 27.81
N VAL A 125 30.71 63.49 27.19
CA VAL A 125 31.46 62.37 27.80
C VAL A 125 32.96 62.55 27.50
N GLY A 126 33.50 63.69 27.92
CA GLY A 126 34.81 64.21 27.47
C GLY A 126 35.76 64.71 28.56
N ALA A 127 35.47 64.46 29.85
CA ALA A 127 36.34 64.87 30.95
C ALA A 127 36.45 63.76 32.01
N LYS A 128 37.62 63.13 32.12
CA LYS A 128 37.92 62.14 33.18
C LYS A 128 38.33 62.84 34.48
N GLY A 129 37.34 63.36 35.19
CA GLY A 129 37.46 63.85 36.56
C GLY A 129 36.09 63.86 37.25
N PRO A 130 36.02 63.98 38.58
CA PRO A 130 34.77 64.23 39.26
C PRO A 130 34.13 65.49 38.68
N ARG A 131 32.85 65.41 38.26
CA ARG A 131 32.09 66.61 37.89
C ARG A 131 32.08 67.52 39.13
N LYS A 132 32.68 68.71 39.01
CA LYS A 132 32.60 69.72 40.06
C LYS A 132 31.15 70.16 40.18
N ASP A 133 30.66 70.30 41.41
CA ASP A 133 29.36 70.88 41.67
C ASP A 133 29.33 72.31 41.09
N THR A 134 28.34 72.59 40.24
CA THR A 134 28.23 73.88 39.54
C THR A 134 27.45 74.91 40.35
N ARG A 135 26.87 74.52 41.50
CA ARG A 135 26.09 75.41 42.36
C ARG A 135 27.01 76.28 43.22
N PRO A 136 26.69 77.56 43.44
CA PRO A 136 27.54 78.47 44.22
C PRO A 136 27.37 78.23 45.73
N LEU A 137 27.62 77.00 46.22
CA LEU A 137 27.46 76.64 47.63
C LEU A 137 28.27 77.55 48.58
N GLY A 138 29.38 78.11 48.11
CA GLY A 138 30.21 79.05 48.88
C GLY A 138 29.64 80.47 49.03
N ASP A 139 28.63 80.85 48.23
CA ASP A 139 27.97 82.14 48.36
C ASP A 139 26.97 82.16 49.52
N LYS A 140 26.91 83.29 50.23
CA LYS A 140 26.02 83.52 51.37
C LYS A 140 24.59 83.82 50.94
N MET A 141 24.38 84.51 49.81
CA MET A 141 23.02 84.82 49.35
C MET A 141 22.33 83.53 48.89
N TYR A 142 22.99 82.75 48.03
CA TYR A 142 22.50 81.43 47.62
C TYR A 142 22.26 80.47 48.79
N GLN A 143 23.08 80.50 49.85
CA GLN A 143 22.82 79.72 51.08
C GLN A 143 21.55 80.18 51.83
N ILE A 144 21.24 81.47 51.83
CA ILE A 144 20.03 82.02 52.46
C ILE A 144 18.79 81.64 51.63
N ASP A 145 18.86 81.80 50.31
CA ASP A 145 17.77 81.44 49.39
C ASP A 145 17.46 79.93 49.43
N LEU A 146 18.51 79.10 49.47
CA LEU A 146 18.37 77.65 49.56
C LEU A 146 17.83 77.19 50.93
N LEU A 147 18.23 77.85 52.03
CA LEU A 147 17.63 77.63 53.35
C LEU A 147 16.15 78.00 53.35
N HIS A 148 15.80 79.19 52.85
CA HIS A 148 14.41 79.64 52.75
C HIS A 148 13.55 78.69 51.91
N LYS A 149 14.10 78.15 50.81
CA LYS A 149 13.42 77.14 49.98
C LYS A 149 13.13 75.84 50.73
N ILE A 150 14.09 75.35 51.52
CA ILE A 150 13.91 74.15 52.36
C ILE A 150 12.86 74.40 53.44
N ASP A 151 12.99 75.50 54.18
CA ASP A 151 12.08 75.87 55.27
C ASP A 151 10.65 76.08 54.73
N SER A 152 10.51 76.71 53.55
CA SER A 152 9.22 76.87 52.86
C SER A 152 8.61 75.53 52.45
N TYR A 153 9.40 74.59 51.91
CA TYR A 153 8.89 73.27 51.52
C TYR A 153 8.38 72.49 52.73
N PHE A 154 9.14 72.41 53.82
CA PHE A 154 8.72 71.68 55.02
C PHE A 154 7.47 72.26 55.69
N ASN A 155 7.27 73.58 55.65
CA ASN A 155 6.03 74.19 56.10
C ASN A 155 4.87 73.96 55.12
N LEU A 156 5.10 73.93 53.80
CA LEU A 156 4.08 73.61 52.78
C LEU A 156 3.52 72.19 52.94
N ILE A 157 4.40 71.20 53.13
CA ILE A 157 3.99 69.79 53.37
C ILE A 157 3.57 69.53 54.83
N GLN A 158 3.36 70.57 55.64
CA GLN A 158 2.96 70.54 57.06
C GLN A 158 3.90 69.72 57.98
N CYS A 159 5.11 69.40 57.53
CA CYS A 159 6.08 68.60 58.26
C CYS A 159 7.06 69.47 59.08
N SER A 160 6.56 70.56 59.69
CA SER A 160 7.36 71.49 60.50
C SER A 160 8.04 70.84 61.73
N ILE A 161 7.66 69.61 62.09
CA ILE A 161 8.36 68.75 63.07
C ILE A 161 9.83 68.49 62.67
N MET A 162 10.12 68.55 61.36
CA MET A 162 11.48 68.41 60.79
C MET A 162 12.32 69.70 60.88
N LEU A 163 11.74 70.80 61.37
CA LEU A 163 12.40 72.10 61.56
C LEU A 163 12.59 72.37 63.07
N ASN A 164 13.43 73.36 63.42
CA ASN A 164 13.50 73.83 64.81
C ASN A 164 12.24 74.63 65.17
N SER A 165 12.05 74.94 66.45
CA SER A 165 10.93 75.75 66.96
C SER A 165 10.84 77.19 66.44
N ASN A 166 11.84 77.65 65.67
CA ASN A 166 11.83 78.91 64.91
C ASN A 166 11.32 78.75 63.46
N HIS A 167 10.77 77.58 63.09
CA HIS A 167 10.40 77.19 61.73
C HIS A 167 11.55 77.23 60.71
N SER A 168 12.79 76.98 61.15
CA SER A 168 13.96 76.88 60.27
C SER A 168 14.83 75.65 60.55
N LEU A 169 15.46 75.11 59.50
CA LEU A 169 16.50 74.09 59.56
C LEU A 169 17.76 74.58 60.31
N LYS A 170 17.92 75.90 60.50
CA LYS A 170 19.09 76.50 61.15
C LYS A 170 18.78 76.92 62.62
N PRO A 171 19.61 76.53 63.61
CA PRO A 171 20.84 75.72 63.50
C PRO A 171 20.54 74.22 63.32
N ILE A 172 21.34 73.52 62.51
CA ILE A 172 21.15 72.09 62.26
C ILE A 172 21.92 71.24 63.28
N THR A 173 21.25 70.23 63.84
CA THR A 173 21.90 69.19 64.65
C THR A 173 22.23 67.97 63.79
N LEU A 174 23.17 67.12 64.22
CA LEU A 174 23.50 65.90 63.47
C LEU A 174 22.30 64.93 63.39
N LYS A 175 21.48 64.87 64.45
CA LYS A 175 20.24 64.07 64.49
C LYS A 175 19.25 64.59 63.43
N MET A 176 18.97 65.89 63.46
CA MET A 176 18.10 66.58 62.50
C MET A 176 18.58 66.42 61.05
N PHE A 177 19.88 66.53 60.77
CA PHE A 177 20.43 66.27 59.44
C PHE A 177 20.11 64.87 58.90
N VAL A 178 20.16 63.85 59.77
CA VAL A 178 19.84 62.47 59.42
C VAL A 178 18.33 62.29 59.26
N GLU A 179 17.50 62.81 60.17
CA GLU A 179 16.03 62.71 60.10
C GLU A 179 15.47 63.42 58.86
N VAL A 180 15.88 64.66 58.59
CA VAL A 180 15.52 65.42 57.38
C VAL A 180 15.96 64.71 56.11
N SER A 181 17.18 64.17 56.08
CA SER A 181 17.66 63.40 54.92
C SER A 181 16.84 62.11 54.74
N GLY A 182 16.56 61.38 55.82
CA GLY A 182 15.81 60.12 55.78
C GLY A 182 14.39 60.31 55.28
N PHE A 183 13.67 61.30 55.82
CA PHE A 183 12.32 61.67 55.39
C PHE A 183 12.24 62.02 53.90
N LEU A 184 13.17 62.85 53.41
CA LEU A 184 13.19 63.20 51.99
C LEU A 184 13.59 62.00 51.10
N LEU A 185 14.43 61.07 51.58
CA LEU A 185 14.81 59.86 50.85
C LEU A 185 13.69 58.80 50.78
N GLN A 186 12.81 58.72 51.78
CA GLN A 186 11.64 57.82 51.76
C GLN A 186 10.74 58.06 50.54
N ASN A 187 10.67 59.30 50.06
CA ASN A 187 9.91 59.68 48.87
C ASN A 187 10.37 58.98 47.57
N PHE A 188 11.56 58.36 47.55
CA PHE A 188 12.14 57.70 46.38
C PHE A 188 12.20 56.16 46.50
N ILE A 189 11.31 55.57 47.33
CA ILE A 189 11.16 54.11 47.52
C ILE A 189 12.48 53.46 48.02
N ILE A 190 13.27 54.21 48.77
CA ILE A 190 14.50 53.73 49.40
C ILE A 190 14.13 52.97 50.67
N LYS A 191 13.93 51.65 50.55
CA LYS A 191 13.43 50.75 51.61
C LYS A 191 14.30 50.63 52.88
N HIS A 192 15.47 51.28 52.96
CA HIS A 192 16.36 51.22 54.13
C HIS A 192 16.32 52.53 54.93
N GLU A 193 15.95 52.41 56.20
CA GLU A 193 15.94 53.51 57.16
C GLU A 193 17.34 54.13 57.33
N LEU A 194 17.41 55.47 57.27
CA LEU A 194 18.64 56.22 57.49
C LEU A 194 18.77 56.56 58.98
N THR A 195 19.79 56.02 59.64
CA THR A 195 19.99 56.14 61.08
C THR A 195 21.28 56.89 61.41
N THR A 196 21.37 57.39 62.64
CA THR A 196 22.58 58.08 63.14
C THR A 196 23.82 57.19 63.23
N THR A 197 23.66 55.87 63.08
CA THR A 197 24.77 54.91 62.98
C THR A 197 25.17 54.59 61.53
N ASN A 198 24.23 54.56 60.56
CA ASN A 198 24.51 54.15 59.18
C ASN A 198 24.76 55.30 58.19
N TYR A 199 24.38 56.54 58.51
CA TYR A 199 24.33 57.64 57.52
C TYR A 199 25.66 57.96 56.81
N ILE A 200 26.80 57.75 57.47
CA ILE A 200 28.16 57.96 56.91
C ILE A 200 28.45 56.98 55.75
N GLU A 201 27.82 55.81 55.78
CA GLU A 201 27.98 54.71 54.84
C GLU A 201 26.90 54.74 53.74
N GLU A 202 25.65 55.06 54.11
CA GLU A 202 24.50 55.01 53.21
C GLU A 202 24.29 56.28 52.37
N LEU A 203 24.48 57.49 52.91
CA LEU A 203 24.28 58.73 52.13
C LEU A 203 25.12 58.80 50.84
N PRO A 204 26.40 58.38 50.81
CA PRO A 204 27.16 58.29 49.56
C PRO A 204 26.57 57.29 48.56
N LYS A 205 25.95 56.19 49.03
CA LYS A 205 25.29 55.20 48.16
C LYS A 205 23.99 55.76 47.59
N TYR A 206 23.17 56.42 48.42
CA TYR A 206 21.92 57.04 48.01
C TYR A 206 22.14 58.22 47.05
N ALA A 207 23.09 59.10 47.33
CA ALA A 207 23.49 60.17 46.42
C ALA A 207 23.97 59.64 45.07
N LYS A 208 24.70 58.50 45.05
CA LYS A 208 25.09 57.83 43.81
C LYS A 208 23.89 57.24 43.06
N LYS A 209 22.94 56.59 43.75
CA LYS A 209 21.70 56.03 43.16
C LYS A 209 20.82 57.11 42.54
N LEU A 210 20.64 58.25 43.22
CA LEU A 210 19.81 59.36 42.77
C LEU A 210 20.55 60.32 41.81
N HIS A 211 21.79 60.00 41.41
CA HIS A 211 22.63 60.82 40.52
C HIS A 211 22.86 62.27 40.99
N TYR A 212 23.04 62.45 42.30
CA TYR A 212 23.38 63.74 42.94
C TYR A 212 24.59 64.42 42.26
N PRO A 213 24.52 65.71 41.90
CA PRO A 213 25.62 66.41 41.22
C PRO A 213 26.79 66.79 42.13
N GLY A 214 26.58 66.83 43.45
CA GLY A 214 27.62 67.18 44.42
C GLY A 214 28.42 65.95 44.92
N VAL A 215 29.47 66.20 45.70
CA VAL A 215 30.35 65.14 46.24
C VAL A 215 30.07 64.92 47.74
N ILE A 216 29.46 63.78 48.09
CA ILE A 216 29.27 63.37 49.49
C ILE A 216 30.52 62.63 49.99
N ASN A 217 31.27 63.27 50.89
CA ASN A 217 32.49 62.73 51.49
C ASN A 217 32.28 62.47 52.99
N LYS A 218 32.78 61.32 53.48
CA LYS A 218 32.68 60.93 54.90
C LYS A 218 33.21 61.98 55.89
N SER A 219 34.10 62.88 55.46
CA SER A 219 34.65 63.97 56.29
C SER A 219 33.63 65.05 56.66
N TRP A 220 32.81 65.51 55.70
CA TRP A 220 31.81 66.55 55.99
C TRP A 220 30.56 65.96 56.64
N LEU A 221 30.21 64.70 56.32
CA LEU A 221 29.15 63.96 57.02
C LEU A 221 29.42 63.85 58.54
N LYS A 222 30.64 63.44 58.93
CA LYS A 222 31.08 63.38 60.34
C LYS A 222 31.02 64.72 61.08
N THR A 223 30.88 65.84 60.36
CA THR A 223 30.92 67.21 60.89
C THR A 223 29.76 68.05 60.34
N ALA A 224 28.61 67.45 60.06
CA ALA A 224 27.48 68.11 59.37
C ALA A 224 26.94 69.37 60.10
N ASN A 225 27.12 69.44 61.43
CA ASN A 225 26.77 70.59 62.26
C ASN A 225 27.84 71.72 62.27
N ALA A 226 29.00 71.52 61.63
CA ALA A 226 30.08 72.49 61.60
C ALA A 226 29.94 73.50 60.44
N MET A 227 30.40 74.74 60.66
CA MET A 227 30.24 75.85 59.69
C MET A 227 30.87 75.58 58.32
N HIS A 228 31.95 74.77 58.24
CA HIS A 228 32.58 74.39 56.97
C HIS A 228 31.82 73.30 56.19
N SER A 229 30.96 72.53 56.88
CA SER A 229 30.14 71.47 56.28
C SER A 229 28.74 71.96 55.89
N TRP A 230 28.24 73.01 56.56
CA TRP A 230 26.93 73.63 56.31
C TRP A 230 26.62 73.91 54.83
N PRO A 231 27.54 74.42 53.98
CA PRO A 231 27.28 74.58 52.55
C PRO A 231 26.93 73.28 51.81
N TYR A 232 27.58 72.17 52.16
CA TYR A 232 27.36 70.86 51.54
C TYR A 232 26.10 70.18 52.10
N VAL A 233 25.78 70.44 53.36
CA VAL A 233 24.54 70.01 54.03
C VAL A 233 23.31 70.68 53.41
N LEU A 234 23.32 72.01 53.24
CA LEU A 234 22.30 72.73 52.48
C LEU A 234 22.24 72.24 51.03
N GLY A 235 23.40 72.11 50.38
CA GLY A 235 23.49 71.59 49.02
C GLY A 235 22.98 70.16 48.84
N TRP A 236 22.88 69.36 49.89
CA TRP A 236 22.26 68.03 49.87
C TRP A 236 20.75 68.13 50.10
N ILE A 237 20.33 68.71 51.23
CA ILE A 237 18.91 68.78 51.63
C ILE A 237 18.10 69.60 50.61
N GLY A 238 18.61 70.75 50.17
CA GLY A 238 17.90 71.60 49.20
C GLY A 238 17.74 70.95 47.82
N TRP A 239 18.67 70.07 47.44
CA TRP A 239 18.53 69.28 46.22
C TRP A 239 17.55 68.11 46.39
N LEU A 240 17.50 67.49 47.58
CA LEU A 240 16.46 66.51 47.91
C LEU A 240 15.06 67.13 47.88
N VAL A 241 14.90 68.36 48.40
CA VAL A 241 13.67 69.15 48.26
C VAL A 241 13.33 69.40 46.79
N GLU A 242 14.31 69.81 45.97
CA GLU A 242 14.10 70.03 44.54
C GLU A 242 13.64 68.79 43.79
N ILE A 243 14.25 67.62 44.04
CA ILE A 243 13.85 66.38 43.37
C ILE A 243 12.51 65.83 43.91
N CYS A 244 12.10 66.15 45.15
CA CYS A 244 10.74 65.91 45.63
C CYS A 244 9.72 66.76 44.87
N GLN A 245 9.96 68.08 44.76
CA GLN A 245 9.08 69.00 44.01
C GLN A 245 8.96 68.61 42.53
N VAL A 246 10.05 68.12 41.91
CA VAL A 246 10.03 67.58 40.54
C VAL A 246 9.26 66.26 40.46
N LYS A 247 9.37 65.36 41.45
CA LYS A 247 8.59 64.12 41.51
C LYS A 247 7.09 64.41 41.66
N GLU A 248 6.71 65.30 42.57
CA GLU A 248 5.33 65.77 42.78
C GLU A 248 4.76 66.35 41.47
N SER A 249 5.54 67.21 40.79
CA SER A 249 5.16 67.77 39.49
C SER A 249 5.00 66.69 38.41
N ALA A 250 5.90 65.71 38.36
CA ALA A 250 5.85 64.63 37.38
C ALA A 250 4.64 63.69 37.59
N LEU A 251 4.28 63.39 38.83
CA LEU A 251 3.08 62.59 39.15
C LEU A 251 1.77 63.29 38.74
N ASN A 252 1.76 64.63 38.68
CA ASN A 252 0.61 65.39 38.20
C ASN A 252 0.59 65.58 36.66
N ILE A 253 1.71 65.32 35.97
CA ILE A 253 1.86 65.49 34.51
C ILE A 253 1.73 64.16 33.75
N TYR A 254 2.05 63.03 34.41
CA TYR A 254 2.03 61.70 33.81
C TYR A 254 0.98 60.80 34.48
N GLN A 255 -0.27 61.29 34.55
CA GLN A 255 -1.45 60.50 34.90
C GLN A 255 -1.96 59.79 33.63
N ILE A 256 -2.71 58.69 33.74
CA ILE A 256 -3.10 57.84 32.60
C ILE A 256 -3.86 58.65 31.53
N GLU A 257 -4.75 59.50 32.01
CA GLU A 257 -5.62 60.42 31.27
C GLU A 257 -4.85 61.59 30.60
N THR A 258 -3.59 61.80 30.99
CA THR A 258 -2.72 62.88 30.52
C THR A 258 -1.42 62.37 29.87
N LEU A 259 -1.28 61.05 29.68
CA LEU A 259 -0.11 60.46 29.03
C LEU A 259 0.06 61.00 27.59
N PRO A 260 1.28 61.43 27.21
CA PRO A 260 1.51 61.99 25.87
C PRO A 260 1.47 60.89 24.80
N PHE A 261 0.35 60.80 24.09
CA PHE A 261 0.14 59.87 22.99
C PHE A 261 0.78 60.35 21.66
N ILE A 262 0.99 59.42 20.72
CA ILE A 262 1.54 59.70 19.39
C ILE A 262 0.61 59.04 18.34
N GLY A 263 -0.37 59.81 17.86
CA GLY A 263 -1.38 59.38 16.88
C GLY A 263 -2.47 60.46 16.73
N SER A 264 -3.70 60.06 16.42
CA SER A 264 -4.85 60.99 16.45
C SER A 264 -5.48 61.09 17.84
N ASP A 265 -6.17 62.20 18.12
CA ASP A 265 -6.86 62.43 19.41
C ASP A 265 -7.91 61.33 19.68
N GLN A 266 -8.61 60.87 18.65
CA GLN A 266 -9.58 59.77 18.72
C GLN A 266 -8.92 58.43 19.09
N GLN A 267 -7.72 58.14 18.56
CA GLN A 267 -6.93 56.98 18.96
C GLN A 267 -6.42 57.11 20.40
N SER A 268 -6.03 58.32 20.82
CA SER A 268 -5.63 58.60 22.20
C SER A 268 -6.77 58.33 23.19
N GLN A 269 -7.99 58.79 22.87
CA GLN A 269 -9.17 58.57 23.70
C GLN A 269 -9.57 57.09 23.74
N SER A 270 -9.58 56.42 22.58
CA SER A 270 -9.89 54.99 22.48
C SER A 270 -8.91 54.13 23.31
N LEU A 271 -7.60 54.37 23.16
CA LEU A 271 -6.57 53.63 23.88
C LEU A 271 -6.53 53.99 25.38
N SER A 272 -6.87 55.23 25.76
CA SER A 272 -6.99 55.61 27.17
C SER A 272 -8.16 54.89 27.84
N LEU A 273 -9.31 54.77 27.16
CA LEU A 273 -10.47 54.02 27.65
C LEU A 273 -10.15 52.51 27.78
N GLU A 274 -9.49 51.93 26.76
CA GLU A 274 -9.05 50.53 26.78
C GLU A 274 -8.04 50.26 27.89
N LEU A 275 -7.00 51.09 28.03
CA LEU A 275 -5.97 50.94 29.06
C LEU A 275 -6.55 51.13 30.48
N GLN A 276 -7.47 52.08 30.67
CA GLN A 276 -8.15 52.27 31.95
C GLN A 276 -9.01 51.05 32.30
N ALA A 277 -9.87 50.60 31.39
CA ALA A 277 -10.73 49.43 31.61
C ALA A 277 -9.89 48.17 31.89
N LEU A 278 -8.82 47.93 31.14
CA LEU A 278 -7.90 46.80 31.37
C LEU A 278 -7.20 46.87 32.74
N LEU A 279 -6.84 48.06 33.23
CA LEU A 279 -6.24 48.22 34.55
C LEU A 279 -7.27 48.01 35.68
N GLU A 280 -8.48 48.55 35.52
CA GLU A 280 -9.58 48.40 36.47
C GLU A 280 -10.05 46.93 36.56
N SER A 281 -10.30 46.28 35.41
CA SER A 281 -10.59 44.84 35.33
C SER A 281 -9.44 44.00 35.89
N TYR A 282 -8.17 44.35 35.63
CA TYR A 282 -7.04 43.63 36.23
C TYR A 282 -6.98 43.79 37.75
N THR A 283 -7.36 44.95 38.32
CA THR A 283 -7.48 45.07 39.78
C THR A 283 -8.64 44.24 40.33
N ALA A 284 -9.83 44.28 39.72
CA ALA A 284 -10.96 43.42 40.12
C ALA A 284 -10.62 41.93 40.05
N TRP A 285 -9.89 41.50 39.01
CA TRP A 285 -9.42 40.13 38.82
C TRP A 285 -8.41 39.69 39.91
N ASN A 286 -7.44 40.55 40.29
CA ASN A 286 -6.51 40.24 41.37
C ASN A 286 -7.20 40.18 42.76
N ASP A 287 -8.30 40.93 42.94
CA ASP A 287 -9.13 40.92 44.15
C ASP A 287 -10.22 39.81 44.13
N GLU A 288 -10.19 38.90 43.14
CA GLU A 288 -11.14 37.80 42.88
C GLU A 288 -12.61 38.24 42.64
N LYS A 289 -12.83 39.50 42.21
CA LYS A 289 -14.15 40.13 42.07
C LYS A 289 -14.73 40.06 40.65
N LEU A 290 -15.12 38.86 40.22
CA LEU A 290 -15.63 38.61 38.87
C LEU A 290 -16.89 39.42 38.47
N GLU A 291 -17.71 39.84 39.44
CA GLU A 291 -18.93 40.63 39.18
C GLU A 291 -18.60 42.13 38.95
N GLU A 292 -17.64 42.70 39.69
CA GLU A 292 -17.10 44.04 39.40
C GLU A 292 -16.32 44.04 38.07
N GLU A 293 -15.57 42.98 37.76
CA GLU A 293 -14.88 42.81 36.46
C GLU A 293 -15.87 42.84 35.28
N ALA A 294 -16.99 42.13 35.40
CA ALA A 294 -18.04 42.10 34.37
C ALA A 294 -18.72 43.47 34.20
N GLU A 295 -18.99 44.21 35.29
CA GLU A 295 -19.56 45.55 35.21
C GLU A 295 -18.60 46.54 34.53
N ILE A 296 -17.30 46.51 34.87
CA ILE A 296 -16.27 47.35 34.24
C ILE A 296 -16.21 47.10 32.73
N LEU A 297 -16.25 45.82 32.30
CA LEU A 297 -16.25 45.45 30.89
C LEU A 297 -17.53 45.90 30.16
N GLN A 298 -18.71 45.79 30.79
CA GLN A 298 -19.95 46.30 30.21
C GLN A 298 -19.90 47.83 30.05
N GLN A 299 -19.51 48.56 31.10
CA GLN A 299 -19.36 50.01 31.04
C GLN A 299 -18.33 50.45 29.98
N TYR A 300 -17.29 49.64 29.71
CA TYR A 300 -16.33 49.89 28.62
C TYR A 300 -16.98 49.71 27.24
N LEU A 301 -17.76 48.66 27.03
CA LEU A 301 -18.53 48.45 25.79
C LEU A 301 -19.53 49.59 25.55
N ASP A 302 -20.26 50.02 26.58
CA ASP A 302 -21.21 51.14 26.48
C ASP A 302 -20.50 52.45 26.08
N LYS A 303 -19.33 52.74 26.69
CA LYS A 303 -18.47 53.88 26.32
C LYS A 303 -17.96 53.78 24.88
N ILE A 304 -17.65 52.57 24.37
CA ILE A 304 -17.28 52.36 22.96
C ILE A 304 -18.46 52.65 22.03
N LEU A 305 -19.66 52.14 22.31
CA LEU A 305 -20.85 52.32 21.47
C LEU A 305 -21.18 53.81 21.31
N ILE A 306 -21.16 54.56 22.43
CA ILE A 306 -21.32 56.03 22.44
C ILE A 306 -20.24 56.72 21.62
N HIS A 307 -18.96 56.30 21.74
CA HIS A 307 -17.84 56.87 20.98
C HIS A 307 -17.87 56.53 19.48
N GLN A 308 -18.46 55.38 19.09
CA GLN A 308 -18.69 54.99 17.70
C GLN A 308 -19.95 55.64 17.11
N GLY A 309 -20.82 56.23 17.93
CA GLY A 309 -22.05 56.90 17.51
C GLY A 309 -23.20 55.95 17.18
N VAL A 310 -23.15 54.70 17.63
CA VAL A 310 -24.24 53.72 17.49
C VAL A 310 -25.31 54.05 18.53
N THR A 311 -26.55 54.30 18.11
CA THR A 311 -27.64 54.62 19.04
C THR A 311 -28.48 53.39 19.42
N GLU A 312 -29.32 53.54 20.44
CA GLU A 312 -30.27 52.50 20.81
C GLU A 312 -31.31 52.27 19.69
N GLU A 313 -31.65 53.31 18.91
CA GLU A 313 -32.51 53.19 17.74
C GLU A 313 -31.88 52.36 16.61
N ASP A 314 -30.56 52.51 16.37
CA ASP A 314 -29.83 51.68 15.40
C ASP A 314 -29.85 50.21 15.80
N MET A 315 -29.55 49.92 17.07
CA MET A 315 -29.58 48.56 17.62
C MET A 315 -30.99 47.96 17.55
N ASN A 316 -32.02 48.73 17.91
CA ASN A 316 -33.41 48.30 17.82
C ASN A 316 -33.88 48.14 16.36
N GLN A 317 -33.32 48.88 15.40
CA GLN A 317 -33.60 48.71 13.97
C GLN A 317 -32.99 47.40 13.44
N ALA A 318 -31.72 47.12 13.78
CA ALA A 318 -31.06 45.88 13.41
C ALA A 318 -31.78 44.62 13.96
N HIS A 319 -32.34 44.69 15.17
CA HIS A 319 -33.17 43.60 15.71
C HIS A 319 -34.48 43.42 14.94
N ARG A 320 -35.20 44.50 14.59
CA ARG A 320 -36.42 44.42 13.76
C ARG A 320 -36.13 43.82 12.38
N GLU A 321 -35.04 44.25 11.73
CA GLU A 321 -34.63 43.70 10.43
C GLU A 321 -34.28 42.20 10.54
N MET A 322 -33.67 41.77 11.64
CA MET A 322 -33.39 40.36 11.91
C MET A 322 -34.68 39.53 12.10
N GLU A 323 -35.62 40.01 12.93
CA GLU A 323 -36.92 39.36 13.15
C GLU A 323 -37.74 39.26 11.85
N GLU A 324 -37.74 40.32 11.03
CA GLU A 324 -38.41 40.32 9.73
C GLU A 324 -37.80 39.32 8.73
N GLU A 325 -36.47 39.17 8.69
CA GLU A 325 -35.81 38.19 7.82
C GLU A 325 -35.95 36.74 8.34
N GLU A 326 -35.99 36.52 9.66
CA GLU A 326 -36.25 35.20 10.25
C GLU A 326 -37.67 34.70 9.90
N ILE A 327 -38.68 35.58 9.94
CA ILE A 327 -40.05 35.27 9.51
C ILE A 327 -40.10 34.93 8.01
N LYS A 328 -39.39 35.68 7.16
CA LYS A 328 -39.30 35.40 5.70
C LYS A 328 -38.61 34.07 5.43
N LEU A 329 -37.56 33.74 6.18
CA LEU A 329 -36.87 32.46 6.09
C LEU A 329 -37.80 31.30 6.46
N GLN A 330 -38.52 31.38 7.58
CA GLN A 330 -39.47 30.35 7.99
C GLN A 330 -40.56 30.13 6.92
N MET A 331 -41.11 31.20 6.34
CA MET A 331 -42.09 31.09 5.25
C MET A 331 -41.52 30.34 4.04
N HIS A 332 -40.28 30.64 3.63
CA HIS A 332 -39.63 29.94 2.52
C HIS A 332 -39.25 28.49 2.86
N GLU A 333 -38.96 28.15 4.12
CA GLU A 333 -38.79 26.75 4.54
C GLU A 333 -40.11 25.97 4.47
N GLU A 334 -41.23 26.56 4.89
CA GLU A 334 -42.57 25.95 4.77
C GLU A 334 -42.99 25.78 3.29
N GLU A 335 -42.70 26.77 2.44
CA GLU A 335 -42.88 26.66 0.97
C GLU A 335 -42.01 25.54 0.37
N SER A 336 -40.74 25.44 0.77
CA SER A 336 -39.82 24.41 0.27
C SER A 336 -40.25 23.00 0.69
N GLN A 337 -40.71 22.82 1.93
CA GLN A 337 -41.22 21.53 2.41
C GLN A 337 -42.45 21.08 1.62
N ASN A 338 -43.39 21.99 1.36
CA ASN A 338 -44.57 21.73 0.52
C ASN A 338 -44.17 21.36 -0.92
N LEU A 339 -43.21 22.10 -1.51
CA LEU A 339 -42.66 21.77 -2.83
C LEU A 339 -42.03 20.36 -2.86
N ASP A 340 -41.22 19.99 -1.86
CA ASP A 340 -40.62 18.65 -1.76
C ASP A 340 -41.68 17.54 -1.63
N GLU A 341 -42.78 17.77 -0.89
CA GLU A 341 -43.91 16.82 -0.85
C GLU A 341 -44.58 16.66 -2.22
N THR A 342 -44.81 17.76 -2.95
CA THR A 342 -45.37 17.68 -4.32
C THR A 342 -44.43 16.99 -5.29
N ILE A 343 -43.12 17.25 -5.21
CA ILE A 343 -42.07 16.60 -6.02
C ILE A 343 -42.05 15.10 -5.74
N LYS A 344 -42.06 14.70 -4.47
CA LYS A 344 -42.09 13.29 -4.02
C LYS A 344 -43.35 12.55 -4.53
N HIS A 345 -44.52 13.18 -4.47
CA HIS A 345 -45.75 12.64 -5.04
C HIS A 345 -45.67 12.52 -6.58
N LEU A 346 -45.12 13.51 -7.28
CA LEU A 346 -44.93 13.46 -8.74
C LEU A 346 -43.91 12.39 -9.15
N GLN A 347 -42.82 12.19 -8.40
CA GLN A 347 -41.86 11.11 -8.63
C GLN A 347 -42.50 9.73 -8.48
N GLN A 348 -43.31 9.51 -7.43
CA GLN A 348 -44.09 8.28 -7.25
C GLN A 348 -45.06 8.07 -8.42
N LYS A 349 -45.73 9.13 -8.88
CA LYS A 349 -46.63 9.08 -10.04
C LYS A 349 -45.88 8.71 -11.32
N ILE A 350 -44.69 9.28 -11.57
CA ILE A 350 -43.83 8.96 -12.72
C ILE A 350 -43.41 7.48 -12.68
N ALA A 351 -42.92 6.97 -11.55
CA ALA A 351 -42.59 5.56 -11.39
C ALA A 351 -43.80 4.64 -11.65
N SER A 352 -45.00 5.04 -11.21
CA SER A 352 -46.26 4.32 -11.46
C SER A 352 -46.75 4.38 -12.91
N LEU A 353 -46.16 5.24 -13.75
CA LEU A 353 -46.43 5.36 -15.18
C LEU A 353 -45.36 4.62 -15.99
N GLN A 354 -44.08 4.77 -15.65
CA GLN A 354 -42.96 4.04 -16.27
C GLN A 354 -43.10 2.51 -16.10
N THR A 355 -43.60 2.04 -14.95
CA THR A 355 -43.91 0.62 -14.74
C THR A 355 -45.04 0.13 -15.66
N LYS A 356 -46.10 0.92 -15.86
CA LYS A 356 -47.20 0.60 -16.79
C LYS A 356 -46.75 0.67 -18.25
N GLU A 357 -45.91 1.63 -18.59
CA GLU A 357 -45.28 1.77 -19.91
C GLU A 357 -44.37 0.57 -20.22
N SER A 358 -43.50 0.18 -19.29
CA SER A 358 -42.65 -1.00 -19.43
C SER A 358 -43.47 -2.30 -19.54
N GLN A 359 -44.61 -2.39 -18.83
CA GLN A 359 -45.54 -3.51 -19.00
C GLN A 359 -46.16 -3.50 -20.40
N LYS A 360 -46.69 -2.36 -20.86
CA LYS A 360 -47.29 -2.23 -22.20
C LYS A 360 -46.29 -2.48 -23.33
N LEU A 361 -45.04 -2.04 -23.18
CA LEU A 361 -43.97 -2.33 -24.12
C LEU A 361 -43.61 -3.82 -24.15
N ASN A 362 -43.72 -4.52 -23.02
CA ASN A 362 -43.55 -5.97 -22.97
C ASN A 362 -44.74 -6.72 -23.60
N ASP A 363 -45.98 -6.27 -23.33
CA ASP A 363 -47.20 -6.79 -23.97
C ASP A 363 -47.10 -6.68 -25.50
N ILE A 364 -46.67 -5.52 -26.02
CA ILE A 364 -46.44 -5.28 -27.45
C ILE A 364 -45.37 -6.24 -27.99
N LYS A 365 -44.22 -6.39 -27.33
CA LYS A 365 -43.16 -7.33 -27.76
C LYS A 365 -43.65 -8.79 -27.80
N THR A 366 -44.50 -9.21 -26.87
CA THR A 366 -45.11 -10.55 -26.94
C THR A 366 -46.06 -10.66 -28.14
N MET A 367 -46.87 -9.64 -28.40
CA MET A 367 -47.79 -9.62 -29.53
C MET A 367 -47.06 -9.58 -30.88
N ASP A 368 -45.97 -8.82 -31.00
CA ASP A 368 -45.10 -8.82 -32.19
C ASP A 368 -44.45 -10.19 -32.42
N ASN A 369 -44.01 -10.87 -31.36
CA ASN A 369 -43.47 -12.23 -31.47
C ASN A 369 -44.54 -13.23 -31.96
N ASP A 370 -45.77 -13.14 -31.45
CA ASP A 370 -46.88 -13.97 -31.89
C ASP A 370 -47.30 -13.67 -33.34
N ILE A 371 -47.33 -12.38 -33.75
CA ILE A 371 -47.55 -11.97 -35.14
C ILE A 371 -46.46 -12.52 -36.05
N ASN A 372 -45.19 -12.40 -35.67
CA ASN A 372 -44.07 -12.95 -36.43
C ASN A 372 -44.19 -14.48 -36.57
N LYS A 373 -44.52 -15.20 -35.49
CA LYS A 373 -44.76 -16.64 -35.50
C LYS A 373 -45.91 -17.03 -36.43
N LEU A 374 -47.06 -16.38 -36.32
CA LEU A 374 -48.22 -16.60 -37.19
C LEU A 374 -47.91 -16.26 -38.66
N SER A 375 -47.08 -15.25 -38.93
CA SER A 375 -46.62 -14.93 -40.29
C SER A 375 -45.71 -16.02 -40.85
N ALA A 376 -44.82 -16.60 -40.04
CA ALA A 376 -43.95 -17.70 -40.44
C ALA A 376 -44.76 -18.98 -40.71
N GLU A 377 -45.73 -19.30 -39.85
CA GLU A 377 -46.68 -20.40 -40.06
C GLU A 377 -47.52 -20.20 -41.33
N THR A 378 -48.00 -18.98 -41.58
CA THR A 378 -48.77 -18.64 -42.79
C THR A 378 -47.91 -18.76 -44.05
N ASN A 379 -46.67 -18.27 -44.02
CA ASN A 379 -45.72 -18.38 -45.13
C ASN A 379 -45.32 -19.83 -45.42
N GLN A 380 -45.17 -20.67 -44.38
CA GLN A 380 -44.96 -22.10 -44.54
C GLN A 380 -46.19 -22.76 -45.19
N LEU A 381 -47.40 -22.46 -44.70
CA LEU A 381 -48.64 -23.06 -45.20
C LEU A 381 -48.93 -22.65 -46.65
N GLU A 382 -48.60 -21.42 -47.05
CA GLU A 382 -48.66 -20.96 -48.44
C GLU A 382 -47.61 -21.66 -49.32
N ALA A 383 -46.39 -21.86 -48.81
CA ALA A 383 -45.37 -22.62 -49.53
C ALA A 383 -45.77 -24.10 -49.74
N GLU A 384 -46.38 -24.72 -48.72
CA GLU A 384 -46.97 -26.06 -48.81
C GLU A 384 -48.16 -26.11 -49.78
N TYR A 385 -49.05 -25.12 -49.74
CA TYR A 385 -50.15 -24.97 -50.69
C TYR A 385 -49.66 -24.84 -52.14
N VAL A 386 -48.67 -23.99 -52.40
CA VAL A 386 -48.05 -23.80 -53.73
C VAL A 386 -47.34 -25.08 -54.19
N ALA A 387 -46.67 -25.81 -53.29
CA ALA A 387 -46.03 -27.09 -53.61
C ALA A 387 -47.08 -28.16 -53.96
N LEU A 388 -48.13 -28.28 -53.17
CA LEU A 388 -49.23 -29.23 -53.41
C LEU A 388 -50.01 -28.90 -54.69
N ASN A 389 -50.26 -27.62 -54.98
CA ASN A 389 -50.91 -27.17 -56.21
C ASN A 389 -50.05 -27.48 -57.45
N LYS A 390 -48.72 -27.28 -57.38
CA LYS A 390 -47.78 -27.76 -58.42
C LYS A 390 -47.84 -29.28 -58.58
N GLN A 391 -47.90 -30.04 -57.49
CA GLN A 391 -48.02 -31.50 -57.54
C GLN A 391 -49.34 -31.95 -58.19
N ILE A 392 -50.45 -31.24 -57.92
CA ILE A 392 -51.76 -31.46 -58.56
C ILE A 392 -51.69 -31.12 -60.06
N GLN A 393 -51.02 -30.04 -60.46
CA GLN A 393 -50.82 -29.70 -61.88
C GLN A 393 -49.99 -30.76 -62.62
N ILE A 394 -48.92 -31.26 -62.01
CA ILE A 394 -48.11 -32.36 -62.56
C ILE A 394 -48.95 -33.63 -62.67
N GLY A 395 -49.64 -34.02 -61.60
CA GLY A 395 -50.53 -35.20 -61.57
C GLY A 395 -51.65 -35.12 -62.60
N ASN A 396 -52.24 -33.94 -62.83
CA ASN A 396 -53.24 -33.72 -63.88
C ASN A 396 -52.62 -33.81 -65.28
N SER A 397 -51.40 -33.30 -65.48
CA SER A 397 -50.66 -33.44 -66.73
C SER A 397 -50.36 -34.90 -67.04
N ASP A 398 -49.95 -35.68 -66.05
CA ASP A 398 -49.64 -37.11 -66.18
C ASP A 398 -50.91 -37.97 -66.31
N TYR A 399 -52.01 -37.60 -65.66
CA TYR A 399 -53.34 -38.18 -65.87
C TYR A 399 -53.83 -37.97 -67.31
N GLU A 400 -53.66 -36.76 -67.85
CA GLU A 400 -53.97 -36.46 -69.25
C GLU A 400 -53.08 -37.24 -70.23
N LYS A 401 -51.77 -37.33 -69.99
CA LYS A 401 -50.86 -38.20 -70.75
C LYS A 401 -51.31 -39.66 -70.68
N LEU A 402 -51.65 -40.16 -69.49
CA LEU A 402 -52.08 -41.53 -69.28
C LEU A 402 -53.42 -41.83 -69.97
N ILE A 403 -54.39 -40.91 -69.94
CA ILE A 403 -55.64 -41.03 -70.71
C ILE A 403 -55.35 -41.15 -72.21
N ARG A 404 -54.44 -40.32 -72.75
CA ARG A 404 -54.07 -40.36 -74.18
C ARG A 404 -53.38 -41.67 -74.53
N THR A 405 -52.43 -42.11 -73.70
CA THR A 405 -51.72 -43.39 -73.86
C THR A 405 -52.69 -44.59 -73.78
N VAL A 406 -53.60 -44.63 -72.81
CA VAL A 406 -54.60 -45.70 -72.66
C VAL A 406 -55.61 -45.70 -73.81
N LYS A 407 -56.01 -44.53 -74.32
CA LYS A 407 -56.83 -44.39 -75.54
C LYS A 407 -56.11 -44.84 -76.83
N HIS A 408 -54.79 -45.08 -76.78
CA HIS A 408 -53.97 -45.47 -77.93
C HIS A 408 -53.16 -46.77 -77.69
N GLN A 409 -53.43 -47.50 -76.59
CA GLN A 409 -52.75 -48.76 -76.27
C GLN A 409 -53.41 -49.95 -77.00
N PRO A 410 -52.65 -50.72 -77.82
CA PRO A 410 -53.18 -51.87 -78.55
C PRO A 410 -53.25 -53.16 -77.72
N VAL A 411 -53.21 -53.09 -76.38
CA VAL A 411 -52.96 -54.24 -75.50
C VAL A 411 -53.95 -54.33 -74.34
N SER A 412 -54.51 -55.52 -74.11
CA SER A 412 -55.52 -55.78 -73.07
C SER A 412 -54.95 -55.76 -71.64
N LYS A 413 -55.79 -55.36 -70.66
CA LYS A 413 -55.53 -55.47 -69.21
C LYS A 413 -55.13 -56.88 -68.76
N SER A 414 -55.54 -57.92 -69.48
CA SER A 414 -55.12 -59.31 -69.19
C SER A 414 -53.64 -59.55 -69.47
N VAL A 415 -53.10 -58.98 -70.56
CA VAL A 415 -51.69 -59.09 -70.94
C VAL A 415 -50.82 -58.29 -69.97
N ILE A 416 -51.27 -57.08 -69.61
CA ILE A 416 -50.57 -56.24 -68.62
C ILE A 416 -50.43 -56.99 -67.29
N LYS A 417 -51.48 -57.64 -66.77
CA LYS A 417 -51.40 -58.46 -65.55
C LYS A 417 -50.47 -59.67 -65.67
N ASN A 418 -50.31 -60.25 -66.86
CA ASN A 418 -49.38 -61.35 -67.07
C ASN A 418 -47.92 -60.85 -67.06
N ILE A 419 -47.65 -59.71 -67.70
CA ILE A 419 -46.34 -59.04 -67.67
C ILE A 419 -46.02 -58.61 -66.24
N ASP A 420 -46.97 -58.03 -65.50
CA ASP A 420 -46.81 -57.60 -64.11
C ASP A 420 -46.45 -58.78 -63.18
N LYS A 421 -47.11 -59.93 -63.35
CA LYS A 421 -46.73 -61.18 -62.66
C LYS A 421 -45.31 -61.64 -63.01
N GLN A 422 -44.91 -61.57 -64.28
CA GLN A 422 -43.55 -61.91 -64.71
C GLN A 422 -42.51 -60.91 -64.18
N CYS A 423 -42.85 -59.61 -64.08
CA CYS A 423 -42.01 -58.59 -63.46
C CYS A 423 -41.82 -58.86 -61.96
N ILE A 424 -42.89 -59.24 -61.24
CA ILE A 424 -42.80 -59.63 -59.81
C ILE A 424 -41.94 -60.90 -59.64
N GLU A 425 -42.08 -61.90 -60.53
CA GLU A 425 -41.23 -63.10 -60.51
C GLU A 425 -39.76 -62.78 -60.78
N VAL A 426 -39.46 -61.94 -61.78
CA VAL A 426 -38.10 -61.46 -62.07
C VAL A 426 -37.55 -60.59 -60.93
N GLN A 427 -38.36 -59.74 -60.31
CA GLN A 427 -37.95 -58.90 -59.19
C GLN A 427 -37.68 -59.71 -57.92
N ASN A 428 -38.41 -60.81 -57.70
CA ASN A 428 -38.10 -61.78 -56.65
C ASN A 428 -36.78 -62.53 -56.93
N TYR A 429 -36.50 -62.92 -58.19
CA TYR A 429 -35.20 -63.46 -58.56
C TYR A 429 -34.07 -62.44 -58.34
N ILE A 430 -34.24 -61.17 -58.74
CA ILE A 430 -33.28 -60.10 -58.47
C ILE A 430 -33.05 -59.95 -56.96
N HIS A 431 -34.11 -59.99 -56.14
CA HIS A 431 -33.97 -59.89 -54.69
C HIS A 431 -33.21 -61.08 -54.08
N GLN A 432 -33.41 -62.30 -54.59
CA GLN A 432 -32.62 -63.48 -54.20
C GLN A 432 -31.16 -63.33 -54.63
N PHE A 433 -30.88 -62.81 -55.83
CA PHE A 433 -29.51 -62.50 -56.25
C PHE A 433 -28.87 -61.39 -55.41
N ASP A 434 -29.60 -60.35 -55.00
CA ASP A 434 -29.12 -59.32 -54.06
C ASP A 434 -28.84 -59.88 -52.67
N GLU A 435 -29.62 -60.85 -52.20
CA GLU A 435 -29.39 -61.54 -50.92
C GLU A 435 -28.15 -62.45 -50.99
N HIS A 436 -28.02 -63.23 -52.07
CA HIS A 436 -26.81 -64.02 -52.34
C HIS A 436 -25.56 -63.14 -52.52
N LEU A 437 -25.66 -61.99 -53.21
CA LEU A 437 -24.55 -61.03 -53.32
C LEU A 437 -24.13 -60.51 -51.95
N LYS A 438 -25.09 -60.15 -51.07
CA LYS A 438 -24.78 -59.74 -49.69
C LYS A 438 -24.17 -60.86 -48.85
N ASP A 439 -24.54 -62.12 -49.10
CA ASP A 439 -23.90 -63.26 -48.44
C ASP A 439 -22.48 -63.50 -48.97
N TYR A 440 -22.23 -63.35 -50.27
CA TYR A 440 -20.87 -63.34 -50.82
C TYR A 440 -20.04 -62.14 -50.34
N GLU A 441 -20.62 -60.95 -50.15
CA GLU A 441 -19.94 -59.81 -49.52
C GLU A 441 -19.56 -60.09 -48.06
N LYS A 442 -20.44 -60.73 -47.28
CA LYS A 442 -20.13 -61.18 -45.92
C LYS A 442 -19.02 -62.23 -45.92
N GLU A 443 -19.07 -63.20 -46.84
CA GLU A 443 -18.04 -64.24 -46.95
C GLU A 443 -16.69 -63.66 -47.39
N LEU A 444 -16.68 -62.73 -48.36
CA LEU A 444 -15.51 -61.96 -48.77
C LEU A 444 -14.91 -61.19 -47.60
N TYR A 445 -15.73 -60.47 -46.83
CA TYR A 445 -15.27 -59.75 -45.63
C TYR A 445 -14.70 -60.69 -44.55
N ILE A 446 -15.27 -61.89 -44.39
CA ILE A 446 -14.73 -62.94 -43.50
C ILE A 446 -13.41 -63.50 -44.04
N LEU A 447 -13.26 -63.64 -45.36
CA LEU A 447 -12.02 -64.05 -46.03
C LEU A 447 -10.94 -62.97 -45.89
N ASP A 448 -11.27 -61.69 -46.09
CA ASP A 448 -10.36 -60.56 -45.88
C ASP A 448 -9.90 -60.46 -44.43
N LEU A 449 -10.79 -60.66 -43.45
CA LEU A 449 -10.43 -60.67 -42.04
C LEU A 449 -9.52 -61.87 -41.70
N LYS A 450 -9.77 -63.06 -42.28
CA LYS A 450 -8.87 -64.22 -42.16
C LYS A 450 -7.50 -63.93 -42.80
N PHE A 451 -7.49 -63.34 -44.00
CA PHE A 451 -6.28 -62.99 -44.73
C PHE A 451 -5.45 -61.95 -43.99
N ALA A 452 -6.08 -60.89 -43.47
CA ALA A 452 -5.42 -59.87 -42.66
C ALA A 452 -4.80 -60.46 -41.38
N ASN A 453 -5.50 -61.37 -40.71
CA ASN A 453 -4.95 -62.09 -39.55
C ASN A 453 -3.73 -62.94 -39.93
N VAL A 454 -3.83 -63.79 -40.96
CA VAL A 454 -2.73 -64.64 -41.46
C VAL A 454 -1.52 -63.80 -41.91
N ASN A 455 -1.75 -62.71 -42.64
CA ASN A 455 -0.71 -61.77 -43.03
C ASN A 455 -0.05 -61.12 -41.81
N SER A 456 -0.82 -60.76 -40.77
CA SER A 456 -0.28 -60.22 -39.52
C SER A 456 0.59 -61.25 -38.77
N ASP A 457 0.22 -62.53 -38.78
CA ASP A 457 0.97 -63.60 -38.10
C ASP A 457 2.22 -64.01 -38.90
N LEU A 458 2.14 -64.02 -40.24
CA LEU A 458 3.30 -64.15 -41.11
C LEU A 458 4.30 -63.01 -40.89
N ASN A 459 3.83 -61.76 -40.77
CA ASN A 459 4.69 -60.61 -40.43
C ASN A 459 5.34 -60.77 -39.05
N LYS A 460 4.61 -61.21 -38.02
CA LYS A 460 5.18 -61.50 -36.69
C LYS A 460 6.24 -62.60 -36.77
N ALA A 461 5.99 -63.66 -37.53
CA ALA A 461 6.93 -64.78 -37.73
C ALA A 461 8.21 -64.32 -38.45
N ILE A 462 8.09 -63.52 -39.52
CA ILE A 462 9.21 -63.00 -40.30
C ILE A 462 10.04 -62.00 -39.48
N LEU A 463 9.40 -61.08 -38.74
CA LEU A 463 10.10 -60.16 -37.84
C LEU A 463 10.80 -60.91 -36.69
N SER A 464 10.21 -61.99 -36.19
CA SER A 464 10.84 -62.88 -35.21
C SER A 464 12.06 -63.61 -35.80
N TYR A 465 11.92 -64.17 -37.00
CA TYR A 465 13.01 -64.83 -37.73
C TYR A 465 14.17 -63.87 -38.01
N ASN A 466 13.90 -62.71 -38.63
CA ASN A 466 14.90 -61.69 -38.93
C ASN A 466 15.62 -61.20 -37.67
N LYS A 467 14.90 -61.09 -36.54
CA LYS A 467 15.49 -60.78 -35.24
C LYS A 467 16.41 -61.89 -34.73
N GLN A 468 16.07 -63.17 -34.90
CA GLN A 468 16.95 -64.28 -34.52
C GLN A 468 18.22 -64.29 -35.38
N VAL A 469 18.10 -64.15 -36.71
CA VAL A 469 19.25 -64.04 -37.62
C VAL A 469 20.17 -62.88 -37.20
N PHE A 470 19.62 -61.69 -36.94
CA PHE A 470 20.35 -60.50 -36.49
C PHE A 470 21.02 -60.66 -35.12
N MET A 471 20.54 -61.57 -34.26
CA MET A 471 21.08 -61.80 -32.91
C MET A 471 22.10 -62.94 -32.85
N HIS A 472 22.26 -63.71 -33.94
CA HIS A 472 23.08 -64.92 -34.00
C HIS A 472 24.13 -64.94 -35.14
N ILE A 473 24.06 -64.04 -36.12
CA ILE A 473 25.19 -63.77 -37.02
C ILE A 473 26.13 -62.77 -36.33
N ASP A 474 27.25 -63.28 -35.81
CA ASP A 474 28.45 -62.48 -35.55
C ASP A 474 29.33 -62.44 -36.82
N ASN A 475 30.04 -61.33 -37.05
CA ASN A 475 30.74 -61.04 -38.32
C ASN A 475 31.84 -62.04 -38.73
N ASP A 476 32.28 -62.90 -37.80
CA ASP A 476 33.43 -63.82 -37.96
C ASP A 476 33.14 -64.99 -38.92
N VAL A 477 31.86 -65.22 -39.28
CA VAL A 477 31.44 -66.30 -40.20
C VAL A 477 31.41 -65.85 -41.68
N GLY A 478 31.67 -64.56 -41.95
CA GLY A 478 31.80 -64.04 -43.32
C GLY A 478 30.49 -63.96 -44.11
N LEU A 479 29.35 -63.82 -43.44
CA LEU A 479 28.01 -63.70 -44.04
C LEU A 479 27.48 -62.27 -44.01
N ASN A 480 26.76 -61.88 -45.06
CA ASN A 480 25.99 -60.64 -45.08
C ASN A 480 24.56 -60.87 -44.57
N PHE A 481 24.12 -60.05 -43.62
CA PHE A 481 22.77 -60.13 -43.04
C PHE A 481 21.66 -59.97 -44.10
N ASP A 482 21.86 -59.13 -45.11
CA ASP A 482 20.83 -58.81 -46.11
C ASP A 482 20.52 -59.97 -47.09
N GLU A 483 21.41 -60.97 -47.19
CA GLU A 483 21.20 -62.21 -47.97
C GLU A 483 20.27 -63.19 -47.23
N LEU A 484 20.38 -63.28 -45.91
CA LEU A 484 19.64 -64.23 -45.07
C LEU A 484 18.34 -63.68 -44.48
N LYS A 485 18.15 -62.36 -44.50
CA LYS A 485 16.95 -61.67 -43.99
C LYS A 485 15.73 -61.91 -44.91
N LEU A 486 14.63 -62.44 -44.37
CA LEU A 486 13.36 -62.54 -45.11
C LEU A 486 12.75 -61.14 -45.35
N PRO A 487 12.10 -60.87 -46.50
CA PRO A 487 11.62 -59.52 -46.80
C PRO A 487 10.40 -59.14 -45.94
N GLU A 488 10.27 -57.85 -45.64
CA GLU A 488 9.32 -57.34 -44.62
C GLU A 488 8.11 -56.58 -45.23
N LYS A 489 7.94 -56.64 -46.55
CA LYS A 489 6.89 -55.94 -47.32
C LYS A 489 6.45 -56.82 -48.49
N GLU A 490 5.26 -56.54 -49.04
CA GLU A 490 4.78 -57.05 -50.34
C GLU A 490 4.63 -58.59 -50.53
N PHE A 491 4.24 -59.29 -49.46
CA PHE A 491 3.88 -60.72 -49.43
C PHE A 491 2.85 -61.21 -50.46
N LEU A 492 2.16 -60.28 -51.15
CA LEU A 492 1.16 -60.54 -52.17
C LEU A 492 1.72 -60.70 -53.59
N ASN A 493 3.00 -60.37 -53.83
CA ASN A 493 3.61 -60.65 -55.13
C ASN A 493 3.86 -62.18 -55.25
N PRO A 494 3.34 -62.89 -56.27
CA PRO A 494 3.60 -64.33 -56.43
C PRO A 494 5.08 -64.70 -56.56
N GLN A 495 5.95 -63.77 -56.97
CA GLN A 495 7.41 -63.96 -57.01
C GLN A 495 8.04 -64.12 -55.60
N MET A 496 7.39 -63.57 -54.57
CA MET A 496 7.84 -63.65 -53.16
C MET A 496 7.96 -65.10 -52.67
N ILE A 497 7.11 -66.01 -53.16
CA ILE A 497 7.18 -67.44 -52.81
C ILE A 497 8.51 -68.05 -53.31
N GLU A 498 8.99 -67.63 -54.47
CA GLU A 498 10.27 -68.09 -55.01
C GLU A 498 11.46 -67.47 -54.28
N GLU A 499 11.39 -66.18 -53.92
CA GLU A 499 12.42 -65.54 -53.07
C GLU A 499 12.49 -66.19 -51.67
N MET A 500 11.34 -66.54 -51.07
CA MET A 500 11.30 -67.25 -49.79
C MET A 500 11.86 -68.68 -49.91
N LYS A 501 11.66 -69.38 -51.03
CA LYS A 501 12.33 -70.66 -51.30
C LYS A 501 13.84 -70.50 -51.49
N GLU A 502 14.28 -69.50 -52.24
CA GLU A 502 15.71 -69.23 -52.49
C GLU A 502 16.43 -68.94 -51.17
N ARG A 503 15.88 -68.05 -50.35
CA ARG A 503 16.40 -67.78 -49.00
C ARG A 503 16.34 -69.03 -48.11
N ALA A 504 15.29 -69.86 -48.20
CA ALA A 504 15.23 -71.15 -47.49
C ALA A 504 16.32 -72.14 -47.96
N SER A 505 16.62 -72.21 -49.25
CA SER A 505 17.72 -73.02 -49.80
C SER A 505 19.08 -72.52 -49.33
N LEU A 506 19.31 -71.20 -49.30
CA LEU A 506 20.52 -70.60 -48.72
C LEU A 506 20.65 -70.92 -47.21
N ILE A 507 19.55 -70.88 -46.46
CA ILE A 507 19.51 -71.28 -45.03
C ILE A 507 19.85 -72.76 -44.87
N ILE A 508 19.35 -73.65 -45.74
CA ILE A 508 19.66 -75.08 -45.71
C ILE A 508 21.13 -75.32 -46.06
N MET A 509 21.65 -74.71 -47.13
CA MET A 509 23.08 -74.79 -47.49
C MET A 509 23.99 -74.26 -46.39
N PHE A 510 23.61 -73.16 -45.72
CA PHE A 510 24.38 -72.64 -44.60
C PHE A 510 24.26 -73.51 -43.34
N LYS A 511 23.08 -74.07 -43.06
CA LYS A 511 22.88 -75.06 -41.99
C LYS A 511 23.75 -76.30 -42.23
N ASP A 512 23.82 -76.80 -43.46
CA ASP A 512 24.64 -77.96 -43.79
C ASP A 512 26.14 -77.62 -43.80
N LYS A 513 26.53 -76.39 -44.16
CA LYS A 513 27.91 -75.89 -43.97
C LYS A 513 28.28 -75.81 -42.48
N LEU A 514 27.42 -75.20 -41.64
CA LEU A 514 27.60 -75.17 -40.19
C LEU A 514 27.59 -76.57 -39.59
N LYS A 515 26.74 -77.48 -40.09
CA LYS A 515 26.72 -78.87 -39.66
C LYS A 515 28.02 -79.55 -40.03
N ASN A 516 28.54 -79.38 -41.24
CA ASN A 516 29.84 -79.95 -41.62
C ASN A 516 30.98 -79.38 -40.75
N GLN A 517 30.98 -78.09 -40.44
CA GLN A 517 31.94 -77.50 -39.50
C GLN A 517 31.75 -78.02 -38.06
N ASN A 518 30.50 -78.25 -37.63
CA ASN A 518 30.21 -78.85 -36.33
C ASN A 518 30.54 -80.35 -36.30
N ASP A 519 30.43 -81.07 -37.41
CA ASP A 519 30.81 -82.48 -37.56
C ASP A 519 32.34 -82.62 -37.63
N GLU A 520 33.05 -81.66 -38.26
CA GLU A 520 34.52 -81.53 -38.17
C GLU A 520 34.96 -81.25 -36.74
N VAL A 521 34.34 -80.26 -36.07
CA VAL A 521 34.62 -79.93 -34.66
C VAL A 521 34.21 -81.09 -33.74
N GLU A 522 33.11 -81.81 -34.00
CA GLU A 522 32.72 -83.01 -33.28
C GLU A 522 33.68 -84.17 -33.56
N SER A 523 34.30 -84.28 -34.75
CA SER A 523 35.35 -85.27 -35.00
C SER A 523 36.65 -84.94 -34.24
N LEU A 524 36.99 -83.65 -34.13
CA LEU A 524 38.12 -83.17 -33.33
C LEU A 524 37.85 -83.35 -31.83
N ILE A 525 36.62 -83.06 -31.38
CA ILE A 525 36.14 -83.37 -30.04
C ILE A 525 36.11 -84.89 -29.84
N HIS A 526 35.75 -85.71 -30.83
CA HIS A 526 35.72 -87.17 -30.71
C HIS A 526 37.13 -87.75 -30.57
N SER A 527 38.10 -87.23 -31.31
CA SER A 527 39.53 -87.51 -31.10
C SER A 527 39.96 -87.18 -29.67
N ASN A 528 39.66 -85.95 -29.20
CA ASN A 528 39.93 -85.53 -27.83
C ASN A 528 39.11 -86.31 -26.78
N THR A 529 37.94 -86.86 -27.15
CA THR A 529 37.05 -87.65 -26.30
C THR A 529 37.47 -89.12 -26.25
N ILE A 530 38.18 -89.64 -27.24
CA ILE A 530 38.88 -90.92 -27.16
C ILE A 530 40.04 -90.78 -26.17
N GLN A 531 40.86 -89.74 -26.30
CA GLN A 531 41.91 -89.42 -25.31
C GLN A 531 41.34 -89.20 -23.90
N LEU A 532 40.17 -88.55 -23.77
CA LEU A 532 39.46 -88.40 -22.50
C LEU A 532 38.80 -89.70 -22.02
N LYS A 533 38.48 -90.68 -22.88
CA LYS A 533 37.96 -92.00 -22.49
C LYS A 533 39.07 -92.89 -21.94
N GLU A 534 40.27 -92.87 -22.52
CA GLU A 534 41.48 -93.48 -21.93
C GLU A 534 41.82 -92.89 -20.54
N MET A 535 41.35 -91.67 -20.27
CA MET A 535 41.41 -91.03 -18.95
C MET A 535 40.18 -91.28 -18.07
N GLN A 536 38.99 -91.57 -18.63
CA GLN A 536 37.76 -91.85 -17.87
C GLN A 536 37.57 -93.32 -17.48
N GLU A 537 38.19 -94.29 -18.17
CA GLU A 537 38.24 -95.68 -17.68
C GLU A 537 38.97 -95.77 -16.33
N LYS A 538 39.83 -94.80 -16.00
CA LYS A 538 40.48 -94.65 -14.69
C LYS A 538 39.60 -94.01 -13.61
N VAL A 539 38.36 -93.61 -13.94
CA VAL A 539 37.49 -92.78 -13.08
C VAL A 539 36.07 -93.34 -12.89
N LYS A 540 35.58 -94.23 -13.76
CA LYS A 540 34.23 -94.83 -13.64
C LYS A 540 34.14 -95.94 -12.59
N SER A 541 34.19 -95.57 -11.30
CA SER A 541 34.05 -96.52 -10.19
C SER A 541 33.27 -95.99 -8.95
N SER A 542 32.18 -95.23 -9.12
CA SER A 542 31.25 -94.93 -8.01
C SER A 542 29.84 -94.39 -8.39
N LEU A 543 28.82 -95.26 -8.25
CA LEU A 543 27.43 -95.03 -7.81
C LEU A 543 26.52 -93.92 -8.41
N ASP A 544 25.32 -93.74 -7.79
CA ASP A 544 24.02 -93.72 -8.49
C ASP A 544 22.93 -92.76 -7.87
N GLU A 545 21.71 -92.79 -8.44
CA GLU A 545 20.61 -91.79 -8.36
C GLU A 545 19.83 -91.50 -7.02
N ASN A 546 18.98 -90.44 -7.11
CA ASN A 546 17.62 -90.24 -6.51
C ASN A 546 17.40 -89.43 -5.21
N LYS A 547 16.63 -88.31 -5.32
CA LYS A 547 15.80 -87.61 -4.29
C LYS A 547 15.13 -86.34 -4.88
N LEU A 548 13.78 -86.28 -5.04
CA LEU A 548 13.11 -85.03 -5.48
C LEU A 548 11.58 -84.87 -5.17
N THR A 549 10.92 -85.79 -4.48
CA THR A 549 9.45 -85.96 -4.62
C THR A 549 8.55 -85.37 -3.53
N GLU A 550 9.08 -84.71 -2.48
CA GLU A 550 8.30 -84.45 -1.25
C GLU A 550 7.79 -83.01 -1.05
N GLU A 551 8.40 -81.97 -1.66
CA GLU A 551 8.05 -80.56 -1.34
C GLU A 551 6.70 -80.07 -1.90
N MET A 552 6.12 -80.77 -2.87
CA MET A 552 5.01 -80.26 -3.70
C MET A 552 3.70 -79.98 -2.93
N ASN A 553 3.46 -80.68 -1.83
CA ASN A 553 2.13 -80.72 -1.19
C ASN A 553 1.84 -79.56 -0.21
N TYR A 554 2.86 -78.91 0.35
CA TYR A 554 2.68 -77.93 1.44
C TYR A 554 2.13 -76.56 0.98
N VAL A 555 2.30 -76.19 -0.28
CA VAL A 555 2.08 -74.80 -0.74
C VAL A 555 0.61 -74.49 -1.08
N ASN A 556 -0.18 -75.50 -1.49
CA ASN A 556 -1.55 -75.28 -1.97
C ASN A 556 -2.51 -74.73 -0.89
N GLU A 557 -2.35 -75.14 0.37
CA GLU A 557 -3.29 -74.79 1.45
C GLU A 557 -3.30 -73.27 1.75
N LYS A 558 -2.13 -72.61 1.72
CA LYS A 558 -2.03 -71.15 1.93
C LYS A 558 -2.76 -70.33 0.84
N ARG A 559 -3.03 -70.92 -0.33
CA ARG A 559 -3.58 -70.20 -1.50
C ARG A 559 -5.06 -69.85 -1.37
N GLU A 560 -5.85 -70.64 -0.63
CA GLU A 560 -7.31 -70.41 -0.51
C GLU A 560 -7.70 -69.36 0.52
N ASN A 561 -7.05 -69.34 1.69
CA ASN A 561 -7.39 -68.36 2.73
C ASN A 561 -7.12 -66.92 2.28
N ALA A 562 -6.07 -66.69 1.47
CA ALA A 562 -5.75 -65.38 0.89
C ALA A 562 -6.84 -64.83 -0.06
N LYS A 563 -7.66 -65.68 -0.69
CA LYS A 563 -8.74 -65.24 -1.60
C LYS A 563 -9.91 -64.59 -0.86
N LYS A 564 -10.24 -65.09 0.34
CA LYS A 564 -11.46 -64.69 1.08
C LYS A 564 -11.34 -63.30 1.70
N GLU A 565 -10.16 -62.94 2.19
CA GLU A 565 -9.87 -61.58 2.68
C GLU A 565 -9.92 -60.54 1.55
N LYS A 566 -9.27 -60.82 0.41
CA LYS A 566 -9.21 -59.91 -0.75
C LYS A 566 -10.60 -59.44 -1.21
N ALA A 567 -11.60 -60.32 -1.15
CA ALA A 567 -12.97 -60.03 -1.60
C ALA A 567 -13.78 -59.10 -0.68
N LYS A 568 -13.39 -58.95 0.60
CA LYS A 568 -14.01 -57.98 1.52
C LYS A 568 -13.51 -56.57 1.25
N LEU A 569 -12.18 -56.41 1.18
CA LEU A 569 -11.51 -55.12 1.03
C LEU A 569 -11.91 -54.41 -0.26
N THR A 570 -12.04 -55.13 -1.39
CA THR A 570 -12.50 -54.54 -2.65
C THR A 570 -13.87 -53.87 -2.54
N LYS A 571 -14.82 -54.44 -1.78
CA LYS A 571 -16.17 -53.86 -1.65
C LYS A 571 -16.20 -52.57 -0.83
N GLN A 572 -15.26 -52.37 0.11
CA GLN A 572 -15.14 -51.13 0.87
C GLN A 572 -14.41 -50.03 0.07
N ILE A 573 -13.48 -50.42 -0.81
CA ILE A 573 -12.78 -49.50 -1.72
C ILE A 573 -13.73 -48.96 -2.80
N GLU A 574 -14.67 -49.79 -3.29
CA GLU A 574 -15.66 -49.37 -4.31
C GLU A 574 -16.56 -48.23 -3.81
N SER A 575 -17.12 -48.33 -2.59
CA SER A 575 -18.08 -47.35 -2.07
C SER A 575 -17.45 -45.97 -1.79
N LEU A 576 -16.25 -45.96 -1.21
CA LEU A 576 -15.51 -44.72 -0.94
C LEU A 576 -15.08 -44.00 -2.23
N ARG A 577 -14.87 -44.75 -3.33
CA ARG A 577 -14.52 -44.17 -4.63
C ARG A 577 -15.69 -43.47 -5.33
N SER A 578 -16.93 -43.91 -5.13
CA SER A 578 -18.11 -43.16 -5.59
C SER A 578 -18.24 -41.82 -4.87
N GLU A 579 -18.10 -41.82 -3.54
CA GLU A 579 -18.34 -40.67 -2.66
C GLU A 579 -17.31 -39.54 -2.88
N ILE A 580 -16.02 -39.90 -3.06
CA ILE A 580 -14.96 -38.93 -3.42
C ILE A 580 -15.22 -38.29 -4.79
N LYS A 581 -15.75 -39.05 -5.77
CA LYS A 581 -15.92 -38.56 -7.14
C LYS A 581 -17.04 -37.52 -7.27
N GLU A 582 -18.06 -37.60 -6.42
CA GLU A 582 -19.20 -36.66 -6.41
C GLU A 582 -18.82 -35.31 -5.78
N MET A 583 -17.93 -35.31 -4.78
CA MET A 583 -17.37 -34.08 -4.18
C MET A 583 -16.35 -33.37 -5.07
N GLN A 584 -15.68 -34.07 -5.99
CA GLN A 584 -14.68 -33.45 -6.88
C GLN A 584 -15.27 -32.65 -8.05
N SER A 585 -16.58 -32.74 -8.30
CA SER A 585 -17.25 -32.08 -9.44
C SER A 585 -17.95 -30.75 -9.11
N THR A 586 -17.86 -30.25 -7.87
CA THR A 586 -18.71 -29.14 -7.38
C THR A 586 -17.95 -27.94 -6.80
N LEU A 587 -16.61 -27.94 -6.80
CA LEU A 587 -15.81 -26.79 -6.34
C LEU A 587 -15.25 -25.99 -7.53
N PRO A 588 -15.32 -24.65 -7.52
CA PRO A 588 -14.50 -23.80 -8.39
C PRO A 588 -13.02 -23.87 -7.98
N ASP A 589 -12.12 -23.33 -8.81
CA ASP A 589 -10.67 -23.47 -8.63
C ASP A 589 -10.14 -22.77 -7.37
N ILE A 590 -9.98 -23.56 -6.31
CA ILE A 590 -9.47 -23.12 -5.01
C ILE A 590 -8.01 -22.63 -5.13
N GLN A 591 -7.21 -23.19 -6.04
CA GLN A 591 -5.77 -22.89 -6.08
C GLN A 591 -5.47 -21.45 -6.54
N ALA A 592 -6.34 -20.87 -7.35
CA ALA A 592 -6.28 -19.45 -7.69
C ALA A 592 -6.65 -18.57 -6.48
N ALA A 593 -7.71 -18.92 -5.76
CA ALA A 593 -8.18 -18.17 -4.60
C ALA A 593 -7.20 -18.24 -3.41
N ASP A 594 -6.66 -19.41 -3.10
CA ASP A 594 -5.68 -19.61 -2.03
C ASP A 594 -4.40 -18.77 -2.26
N LEU A 595 -3.95 -18.65 -3.52
CA LEU A 595 -2.78 -17.83 -3.90
C LEU A 595 -3.02 -16.33 -3.71
N GLU A 596 -4.19 -15.81 -4.10
CA GLU A 596 -4.55 -14.40 -3.86
C GLU A 596 -4.72 -14.12 -2.35
N LEU A 597 -5.22 -15.08 -1.58
CA LEU A 597 -5.40 -14.98 -0.14
C LEU A 597 -4.04 -15.00 0.60
N GLU A 598 -3.11 -15.87 0.21
CA GLU A 598 -1.74 -15.92 0.74
C GLU A 598 -0.99 -14.60 0.45
N GLU A 599 -1.07 -14.07 -0.78
CA GLU A 599 -0.44 -12.77 -1.11
C GLU A 599 -1.10 -11.59 -0.38
N ALA A 600 -2.41 -11.65 -0.11
CA ALA A 600 -3.11 -10.64 0.69
C ALA A 600 -2.74 -10.71 2.18
N GLN A 601 -2.57 -11.91 2.74
CA GLN A 601 -2.14 -12.09 4.13
C GLN A 601 -0.69 -11.63 4.35
N ASP A 602 0.24 -11.94 3.44
CA ASP A 602 1.64 -11.51 3.59
C ASP A 602 1.79 -9.98 3.51
N LYS A 603 0.93 -9.31 2.71
CA LYS A 603 0.82 -7.84 2.68
C LYS A 603 0.26 -7.27 3.99
N LEU A 604 -0.77 -7.90 4.57
CA LEU A 604 -1.34 -7.49 5.86
C LEU A 604 -0.29 -7.62 6.98
N ASP A 605 0.38 -8.77 7.07
CA ASP A 605 1.39 -9.06 8.08
C ASP A 605 2.58 -8.08 7.99
N ALA A 606 3.00 -7.70 6.77
CA ALA A 606 4.01 -6.66 6.56
C ALA A 606 3.58 -5.28 7.12
N VAL A 607 2.31 -4.90 6.94
CA VAL A 607 1.75 -3.65 7.49
C VAL A 607 1.64 -3.71 9.01
N GLU A 608 1.18 -4.82 9.59
CA GLU A 608 1.10 -4.98 11.05
C GLU A 608 2.48 -4.94 11.72
N ARG A 609 3.46 -5.66 11.17
CA ARG A 609 4.87 -5.60 11.63
C ARG A 609 5.41 -4.17 11.58
N ARG A 610 5.05 -3.38 10.54
CA ARG A 610 5.45 -1.96 10.42
C ARG A 610 4.75 -1.06 11.44
N LYS A 611 3.44 -1.24 11.66
CA LYS A 611 2.67 -0.53 12.70
C LYS A 611 3.27 -0.77 14.09
N LEU A 612 3.48 -2.04 14.44
CA LEU A 612 3.97 -2.45 15.75
C LEU A 612 5.40 -1.95 16.01
N PHE A 613 6.26 -1.91 14.98
CA PHE A 613 7.57 -1.24 15.06
C PHE A 613 7.45 0.27 15.35
N LEU A 614 6.55 0.98 14.66
CA LEU A 614 6.35 2.42 14.84
C LEU A 614 5.77 2.75 16.24
N GLU A 615 4.83 1.94 16.75
CA GLU A 615 4.32 2.08 18.11
C GLU A 615 5.41 1.88 19.17
N GLN A 616 6.30 0.89 19.00
CA GLN A 616 7.42 0.69 19.91
C GLN A 616 8.47 1.81 19.83
N ALA A 617 8.73 2.34 18.63
CA ALA A 617 9.62 3.49 18.44
C ALA A 617 9.04 4.75 19.11
N ALA A 618 7.75 5.04 18.92
CA ALA A 618 7.07 6.16 19.55
C ALA A 618 7.06 6.04 21.08
N LYS A 619 6.75 4.85 21.63
CA LYS A 619 6.77 4.60 23.09
C LYS A 619 8.15 4.85 23.70
N ARG A 620 9.25 4.50 23.00
CA ARG A 620 10.62 4.83 23.44
C ARG A 620 10.92 6.33 23.35
N PHE A 621 10.62 6.96 22.22
CA PHE A 621 10.83 8.38 22.01
C PHE A 621 10.12 9.24 23.06
N PHE A 622 8.83 9.00 23.32
CA PHE A 622 8.09 9.76 24.33
C PHE A 622 8.57 9.48 25.76
N ALA A 623 9.01 8.25 26.07
CA ALA A 623 9.59 7.94 27.38
C ALA A 623 10.91 8.70 27.63
N GLU A 624 11.80 8.81 26.64
CA GLU A 624 13.02 9.64 26.75
C GLU A 624 12.68 11.13 26.80
N PHE A 625 11.74 11.59 25.96
CA PHE A 625 11.30 13.00 25.92
C PHE A 625 10.72 13.49 27.26
N TYR A 626 9.81 12.72 27.87
CA TYR A 626 9.26 13.06 29.18
C TYR A 626 10.29 12.96 30.31
N LYS A 627 11.26 12.04 30.21
CA LYS A 627 12.39 11.96 31.15
C LYS A 627 13.26 13.22 31.09
N VAL A 628 13.63 13.68 29.89
CA VAL A 628 14.40 14.93 29.70
C VAL A 628 13.62 16.14 30.21
N ILE A 629 12.31 16.24 29.94
CA ILE A 629 11.47 17.32 30.49
C ILE A 629 11.43 17.27 32.03
N GLY A 630 11.34 16.08 32.63
CA GLY A 630 11.40 15.90 34.08
C GLY A 630 12.74 16.34 34.68
N GLU A 631 13.84 15.95 34.06
CA GLU A 631 15.21 16.33 34.47
C GLU A 631 15.41 17.85 34.38
N HIS A 632 15.01 18.48 33.27
CA HIS A 632 15.06 19.94 33.11
C HIS A 632 14.16 20.66 34.12
N ARG A 633 12.94 20.15 34.39
CA ARG A 633 12.03 20.73 35.39
C ARG A 633 12.62 20.67 36.81
N GLN A 634 13.27 19.56 37.16
CA GLN A 634 13.94 19.43 38.46
C GLN A 634 15.17 20.34 38.56
N GLU A 635 15.95 20.48 37.47
CA GLU A 635 17.08 21.42 37.45
C GLU A 635 16.61 22.87 37.63
N LEU A 636 15.51 23.27 36.99
CA LEU A 636 14.90 24.59 37.14
C LEU A 636 14.37 24.82 38.58
N HIS A 637 13.74 23.81 39.19
CA HIS A 637 13.34 23.84 40.61
C HIS A 637 14.56 24.03 41.54
N ASN A 638 15.60 23.24 41.33
CA ASN A 638 16.84 23.28 42.11
C ASN A 638 17.61 24.61 41.96
N ILE A 639 17.38 25.38 40.88
CA ILE A 639 17.91 26.74 40.70
C ILE A 639 17.05 27.73 41.51
N LEU A 640 15.73 27.67 41.37
CA LEU A 640 14.80 28.58 42.07
C LEU A 640 14.92 28.47 43.60
N GLU A 641 15.04 27.26 44.17
CA GLU A 641 15.26 27.06 45.61
C GLU A 641 16.60 27.64 46.11
N LYS A 642 17.65 27.65 45.26
CA LYS A 642 18.99 28.17 45.63
C LYS A 642 19.10 29.68 45.58
N ASP A 643 18.25 30.35 44.83
CA ASP A 643 18.15 31.82 44.85
C ASP A 643 17.04 32.32 45.78
N GLY A 644 16.08 31.48 46.18
CA GLY A 644 15.13 31.74 47.27
C GLY A 644 15.70 31.61 48.69
N THR A 645 17.00 31.34 48.85
CA THR A 645 17.67 31.09 50.15
C THR A 645 18.88 32.01 50.40
N LYS A 646 18.75 33.30 50.03
CA LYS A 646 19.75 34.37 50.27
C LYS A 646 19.11 35.66 50.76
#